data_AF-A0A814GYA8-F1
#
_entry.id   AF-A0A814GYA8-F1
#
_cell.length_a   1.000
_cell.length_b   1.000
_cell.length_c   1.000
_cell.angle_alpha   90.00
_cell.angle_beta   90.00
_cell.angle_gamma   90.00
#
_symmetry.space_group_name_H-M   'P 1'
#
loop_
_entity.id
_entity.type
_entity.pdbx_description
1 polymer ?
#
loop_
_entity_poly.entity_id
_entity_poly.type
_entity_poly.pdbx_seq_one_letter_code
_entity_poly.pdbx_strand_id
1 'polypeptide(L)'
;MICLGNTVAVYVTYFGEHLSTALLYYDNFPVATRYHFETSKERFFPTITFSGGRVEVGVLWPEAVEQLPAITDIPVSQWIRAPMGTYDAQTGFFENPSRLEDLPVQSPVPLGKSFRYFVVTQQEVSPTDGKGASVGLATYSPLKPTPTCTLMKDYYTWFAKMKMKVGNTIGWGVYYDDNCEDDKAEQLCLVYVMFNKLIVDVLFVLQPEGGFVPIVLLQPYATKVSIAKRNMLTADEITKLQGLYKQMLRPAIDIYRKDKAERDLPISLFRKSDQVLLNITDQSCRISIPKTENCIHYVQFRRPLTSERRFFFVELENISQQCQVTIGISPSDHALYEAPGFSDDTVGYNTYTGKFYSNRKDIGNMRGHRCQQGDTVGLEIETFDKEMSVVLFSKNFRPIGTRYITLRDHTQFYPTIFIENAGDPVELLVHWQTRVSVPPHYSVRNPEDWCLPEGTKIDLKDKFFILPQHYDRSLCLQAPYSLHKKYNHFEIVLADKFSDSEPPPAIALCTASPLDPPPTSQFKQDYLRFWPTGDAAKYLKQGDKIGWGVLFPQDEEGKAGKNNEQLIICYLTVNRTVGYVRVLYQPVGGLYPVVIAPPNVNRIRMDFSATRISTQDFTPEQIKTILADAKQQIEAEQQRPTKKSDFKTEKKNSIQPNNNLLINGHHSDMNSTTNYHSESNVPATKSAACIIL
;
A
#
# COMPACT_ATOMS: atom_id res chain seq x y z
N MET A 1 -11.66 4.86 -21.68
CA MET A 1 -11.30 4.50 -23.08
C MET A 1 -11.56 5.74 -23.90
N ILE A 2 -10.57 6.24 -24.64
CA ILE A 2 -10.72 7.42 -25.50
C ILE A 2 -11.22 6.91 -26.85
N CYS A 3 -12.34 7.43 -27.33
CA CYS A 3 -12.90 7.11 -28.64
C CYS A 3 -12.55 8.22 -29.65
N LEU A 4 -12.76 7.90 -30.94
CA LEU A 4 -12.59 8.88 -32.01
C LEU A 4 -13.57 10.04 -31.82
N GLY A 5 -13.06 11.28 -31.89
CA GLY A 5 -13.83 12.50 -31.68
C GLY A 5 -13.83 13.05 -30.25
N ASN A 6 -13.21 12.35 -29.28
CA ASN A 6 -13.07 12.89 -27.94
C ASN A 6 -11.92 13.90 -27.83
N THR A 7 -12.10 14.87 -26.95
CA THR A 7 -11.08 15.89 -26.64
C THR A 7 -10.45 15.60 -25.28
N VAL A 8 -9.13 15.59 -25.22
CA VAL A 8 -8.36 15.53 -23.98
C VAL A 8 -7.61 16.84 -23.82
N ALA A 9 -7.68 17.45 -22.65
CA ALA A 9 -6.92 18.64 -22.32
C ALA A 9 -6.23 18.50 -20.96
N VAL A 10 -5.06 19.11 -20.84
CA VAL A 10 -4.29 19.17 -19.60
C VAL A 10 -4.10 20.63 -19.25
N TYR A 11 -4.57 21.04 -18.08
CA TYR A 11 -4.39 22.38 -17.56
C TYR A 11 -3.39 22.33 -16.42
N VAL A 12 -2.35 23.15 -16.49
CA VAL A 12 -1.40 23.27 -15.39
C VAL A 12 -1.68 24.56 -14.65
N THR A 13 -1.97 24.46 -13.36
CA THR A 13 -2.07 25.60 -12.46
C THR A 13 -0.83 25.65 -11.58
N TYR A 14 -0.19 26.81 -11.55
CA TYR A 14 0.95 27.07 -10.69
C TYR A 14 0.46 27.60 -9.34
N PHE A 15 0.86 26.93 -8.25
CA PHE A 15 0.53 27.37 -6.90
C PHE A 15 1.83 27.62 -6.15
N GLY A 16 1.99 28.79 -5.55
CA GLY A 16 3.23 29.12 -4.84
C GLY A 16 4.49 29.00 -5.71
N GLU A 17 5.59 28.60 -5.08
CA GLU A 17 6.91 28.57 -5.71
C GLU A 17 7.28 27.19 -6.27
N HIS A 18 6.78 26.11 -5.67
CA HIS A 18 7.39 24.78 -5.87
C HIS A 18 6.45 23.73 -6.47
N LEU A 19 5.14 23.85 -6.28
CA LEU A 19 4.17 22.86 -6.73
C LEU A 19 3.27 23.41 -7.82
N SER A 20 2.95 22.52 -8.76
CA SER A 20 1.93 22.77 -9.75
C SER A 20 0.90 21.66 -9.68
N THR A 21 -0.30 21.92 -10.19
CA THR A 21 -1.33 20.88 -10.35
C THR A 21 -1.68 20.75 -11.81
N ALA A 22 -1.70 19.51 -12.30
CA ALA A 22 -2.28 19.15 -13.57
C ALA A 22 -3.76 18.77 -13.37
N LEU A 23 -4.65 19.47 -14.03
CA LEU A 23 -6.08 19.17 -14.12
C LEU A 23 -6.36 18.59 -15.51
N LEU A 24 -6.80 17.34 -15.52
CA LEU A 24 -7.09 16.56 -16.72
C LEU A 24 -8.56 16.71 -17.08
N TYR A 25 -8.83 17.03 -18.34
CA TYR A 25 -10.18 17.12 -18.91
C TYR A 25 -10.39 16.07 -19.99
N TYR A 26 -11.62 15.59 -20.05
CA TYR A 26 -12.14 14.71 -21.08
C TYR A 26 -13.49 15.27 -21.54
N ASP A 27 -13.60 15.63 -22.82
CA ASP A 27 -14.79 16.25 -23.42
C ASP A 27 -15.32 17.45 -22.61
N ASN A 28 -14.41 18.34 -22.18
CA ASN A 28 -14.68 19.52 -21.34
C ASN A 28 -15.16 19.22 -19.90
N PHE A 29 -15.07 17.97 -19.43
CA PHE A 29 -15.29 17.62 -18.03
C PHE A 29 -13.97 17.32 -17.33
N PRO A 30 -13.72 17.87 -16.13
CA PRO A 30 -12.55 17.49 -15.36
C PRO A 30 -12.71 16.04 -14.89
N VAL A 31 -11.70 15.22 -15.12
CA VAL A 31 -11.71 13.79 -14.79
C VAL A 31 -10.68 13.41 -13.74
N ALA A 32 -9.64 14.22 -13.56
CA ALA A 32 -8.62 13.99 -12.55
C ALA A 32 -7.80 15.26 -12.26
N THR A 33 -7.27 15.33 -11.04
CA THR A 33 -6.27 16.32 -10.63
C THR A 33 -5.04 15.60 -10.10
N ARG A 34 -3.83 16.08 -10.38
CA ARG A 34 -2.58 15.54 -9.85
C ARG A 34 -1.60 16.66 -9.53
N TYR A 35 -0.83 16.53 -8.46
CA TYR A 35 0.36 17.35 -8.30
C TYR A 35 1.38 17.01 -9.38
N HIS A 36 2.10 18.04 -9.79
CA HIS A 36 3.28 17.98 -10.63
C HIS A 36 4.45 18.50 -9.80
N PHE A 37 5.39 17.60 -9.45
CA PHE A 37 6.45 17.87 -8.48
C PHE A 37 7.73 18.47 -9.09
N GLU A 38 7.78 18.67 -10.41
CA GLU A 38 8.86 19.43 -11.03
C GLU A 38 8.74 20.92 -10.66
N THR A 39 9.77 21.45 -10.02
CA THR A 39 9.83 22.83 -9.55
C THR A 39 10.20 23.78 -10.69
N SER A 40 10.94 23.29 -11.69
CA SER A 40 11.31 24.07 -12.86
C SER A 40 10.19 24.07 -13.90
N LYS A 41 9.36 25.11 -13.85
CA LYS A 41 8.21 25.32 -14.76
C LYS A 41 8.64 25.33 -16.25
N GLU A 42 9.88 25.67 -16.55
CA GLU A 42 10.46 25.64 -17.90
C GLU A 42 10.60 24.23 -18.49
N ARG A 43 10.56 23.19 -17.64
CA ARG A 43 10.67 21.79 -18.05
C ARG A 43 9.32 21.14 -18.33
N PHE A 44 8.23 21.91 -18.30
CA PHE A 44 6.89 21.36 -18.50
C PHE A 44 6.64 21.18 -19.99
N PHE A 45 6.92 19.97 -20.47
CA PHE A 45 6.69 19.61 -21.88
C PHE A 45 5.42 18.76 -22.01
N PRO A 46 4.41 19.22 -22.76
CA PRO A 46 3.24 18.41 -23.07
C PRO A 46 3.69 17.17 -23.85
N THR A 47 3.46 16.00 -23.26
CA THR A 47 3.90 14.72 -23.83
C THR A 47 2.67 13.86 -24.14
N ILE A 48 2.59 13.38 -25.37
CA ILE A 48 1.53 12.46 -25.81
C ILE A 48 2.21 11.19 -26.30
N THR A 49 1.92 10.07 -25.65
CA THR A 49 2.46 8.76 -26.02
C THR A 49 1.40 7.95 -26.75
N PHE A 50 1.70 7.57 -27.99
CA PHE A 50 0.85 6.69 -28.77
C PHE A 50 1.33 5.25 -28.67
N SER A 51 0.38 4.33 -28.60
CA SER A 51 0.70 2.91 -28.69
C SER A 51 -0.44 2.15 -29.36
N GLY A 52 -0.07 1.28 -30.32
CA GLY A 52 -1.02 0.52 -31.14
C GLY A 52 -1.62 1.29 -32.32
N GLY A 53 -1.64 0.66 -33.49
CA GLY A 53 -2.35 1.15 -34.69
C GLY A 53 -1.94 2.52 -35.22
N ARG A 54 -2.64 2.96 -36.28
CA ARG A 54 -2.55 4.33 -36.80
C ARG A 54 -3.60 5.18 -36.06
N VAL A 55 -3.15 6.28 -35.45
CA VAL A 55 -4.01 7.24 -34.76
C VAL A 55 -3.81 8.61 -35.43
N GLU A 56 -4.90 9.33 -35.66
CA GLU A 56 -4.87 10.71 -36.12
C GLU A 56 -5.28 11.61 -34.96
N VAL A 57 -4.41 12.55 -34.58
CA VAL A 57 -4.63 13.47 -33.46
C VAL A 57 -4.48 14.90 -33.94
N GLY A 58 -5.49 15.71 -33.68
CA GLY A 58 -5.38 17.16 -33.73
C GLY A 58 -4.86 17.67 -32.39
N VAL A 59 -3.78 18.45 -32.41
CA VAL A 59 -3.22 19.09 -31.21
C VAL A 59 -3.54 20.58 -31.28
N LEU A 60 -4.19 21.10 -30.24
CA LEU A 60 -4.40 22.52 -30.04
C LEU A 60 -3.42 22.99 -28.97
N TRP A 61 -2.50 23.88 -29.35
CA TRP A 61 -1.56 24.50 -28.42
C TRP A 61 -2.22 25.65 -27.65
N PRO A 62 -1.73 26.01 -26.47
CA PRO A 62 -2.33 27.05 -25.63
C PRO A 62 -2.60 28.37 -26.36
N GLU A 63 -1.72 28.77 -27.27
CA GLU A 63 -1.83 30.00 -28.07
C GLU A 63 -3.02 29.99 -29.03
N ALA A 64 -3.52 28.80 -29.38
CA ALA A 64 -4.68 28.60 -30.25
C ALA A 64 -6.01 28.49 -29.47
N VAL A 65 -5.98 28.52 -28.13
CA VAL A 65 -7.18 28.42 -27.30
C VAL A 65 -7.68 29.82 -26.97
N GLU A 66 -8.72 30.29 -27.67
CA GLU A 66 -9.24 31.66 -27.55
C GLU A 66 -9.81 32.01 -26.15
N GLN A 67 -10.33 31.01 -25.42
CA GLN A 67 -10.86 31.19 -24.06
C GLN A 67 -10.58 29.96 -23.20
N LEU A 68 -9.75 30.13 -22.17
CA LEU A 68 -9.59 29.12 -21.12
C LEU A 68 -10.79 29.21 -20.17
N PRO A 69 -11.45 28.09 -19.83
CA PRO A 69 -12.47 28.09 -18.79
C PRO A 69 -11.88 28.59 -17.47
N ALA A 70 -12.51 29.59 -16.84
CA ALA A 70 -12.10 30.03 -15.52
C ALA A 70 -12.29 28.88 -14.52
N ILE A 71 -11.17 28.32 -14.02
CA ILE A 71 -11.19 27.18 -13.10
C ILE A 71 -12.03 27.48 -11.85
N THR A 72 -12.05 28.74 -11.39
CA THR A 72 -12.82 29.18 -10.22
C THR A 72 -14.33 28.97 -10.35
N ASP A 73 -14.84 28.94 -11.59
CA ASP A 73 -16.28 28.92 -11.87
C ASP A 73 -16.81 27.55 -12.27
N ILE A 74 -16.01 26.49 -12.13
CA ILE A 74 -16.44 25.12 -12.45
C ILE A 74 -17.69 24.78 -11.62
N PRO A 75 -18.86 24.56 -12.25
CA PRO A 75 -20.09 24.32 -11.52
C PRO A 75 -20.00 23.00 -10.75
N VAL A 76 -20.80 22.88 -9.70
CA VAL A 76 -20.83 21.67 -8.88
C VAL A 76 -21.14 20.43 -9.74
N SER A 77 -22.00 20.54 -10.74
CA SER A 77 -22.33 19.46 -11.69
C SER A 77 -21.12 18.83 -12.41
N GLN A 78 -20.02 19.57 -12.51
CA GLN A 78 -18.77 19.15 -13.15
C GLN A 78 -17.72 18.68 -12.14
N TRP A 79 -18.06 18.47 -10.87
CA TRP A 79 -17.12 17.87 -9.93
C TRP A 79 -16.68 16.47 -10.40
N ILE A 80 -15.40 16.19 -10.20
CA ILE A 80 -14.74 14.95 -10.59
C ILE A 80 -15.42 13.81 -9.84
N ARG A 81 -15.77 12.75 -10.53
CA ARG A 81 -16.43 11.57 -9.94
C ARG A 81 -16.01 10.32 -10.68
N ALA A 82 -16.09 9.20 -9.99
CA ALA A 82 -15.80 7.92 -10.61
C ALA A 82 -16.85 7.57 -11.69
N PRO A 83 -16.51 6.76 -12.71
CA PRO A 83 -17.39 6.50 -13.86
C PRO A 83 -18.77 5.93 -13.51
N MET A 84 -18.89 5.24 -12.39
CA MET A 84 -20.13 4.67 -11.87
C MET A 84 -21.04 5.70 -11.19
N GLY A 85 -20.57 6.95 -11.01
CA GLY A 85 -21.30 8.02 -10.35
C GLY A 85 -22.03 8.90 -11.33
N THR A 86 -23.29 9.20 -11.04
CA THR A 86 -24.12 10.06 -11.89
C THR A 86 -24.39 11.41 -11.22
N TYR A 87 -24.66 12.41 -12.05
CA TYR A 87 -25.19 13.70 -11.61
C TYR A 87 -26.49 13.96 -12.36
N ASP A 88 -27.58 14.09 -11.61
CA ASP A 88 -28.88 14.46 -12.16
C ASP A 88 -28.98 15.99 -12.23
N ALA A 89 -28.97 16.52 -13.45
CA ALA A 89 -29.06 17.95 -13.70
C ALA A 89 -30.43 18.56 -13.37
N GLN A 90 -31.50 17.77 -13.35
CA GLN A 90 -32.84 18.25 -13.02
C GLN A 90 -32.99 18.45 -11.51
N THR A 91 -32.48 17.49 -10.73
CA THR A 91 -32.60 17.53 -9.27
C THR A 91 -31.38 18.16 -8.58
N GLY A 92 -30.25 18.26 -9.28
CA GLY A 92 -28.98 18.73 -8.74
C GLY A 92 -28.32 17.72 -7.79
N PHE A 93 -28.56 16.42 -7.99
CA PHE A 93 -28.11 15.37 -7.07
C PHE A 93 -26.97 14.55 -7.65
N PHE A 94 -26.03 14.18 -6.77
CA PHE A 94 -25.08 13.12 -7.07
C PHE A 94 -25.62 11.79 -6.56
N GLU A 95 -25.41 10.74 -7.35
CA GLU A 95 -25.88 9.40 -7.03
C GLU A 95 -24.80 8.33 -7.20
N ASN A 96 -24.79 7.37 -6.28
CA ASN A 96 -24.06 6.11 -6.38
C ASN A 96 -25.03 4.95 -6.65
N PRO A 97 -25.42 4.71 -7.91
CA PRO A 97 -26.40 3.67 -8.25
C PRO A 97 -25.90 2.26 -7.94
N SER A 98 -24.57 2.04 -7.88
CA SER A 98 -24.00 0.70 -7.70
C SER A 98 -24.24 0.12 -6.30
N ARG A 99 -24.21 0.97 -5.26
CA ARG A 99 -24.22 0.55 -3.84
C ARG A 99 -23.14 -0.49 -3.47
N LEU A 100 -22.12 -0.69 -4.29
CA LEU A 100 -21.10 -1.73 -4.05
C LEU A 100 -19.96 -1.23 -3.16
N GLU A 101 -19.54 0.01 -3.38
CA GLU A 101 -18.40 0.64 -2.70
C GLU A 101 -18.63 2.13 -2.50
N ASP A 102 -17.75 2.76 -1.72
CA ASP A 102 -17.75 4.21 -1.52
C ASP A 102 -17.38 4.91 -2.83
N LEU A 103 -18.20 5.86 -3.25
CA LEU A 103 -17.99 6.60 -4.49
C LEU A 103 -17.53 8.03 -4.19
N PRO A 104 -16.27 8.38 -4.54
CA PRO A 104 -15.75 9.72 -4.30
C PRO A 104 -16.25 10.72 -5.34
N VAL A 105 -16.69 11.88 -4.88
CA VAL A 105 -16.97 13.09 -5.67
C VAL A 105 -16.06 14.19 -5.15
N GLN A 106 -15.21 14.75 -6.01
CA GLN A 106 -14.14 15.67 -5.65
C GLN A 106 -14.26 16.98 -6.45
N SER A 107 -14.08 18.10 -5.75
CA SER A 107 -13.99 19.39 -6.42
C SER A 107 -12.66 19.50 -7.19
N PRO A 108 -12.66 19.99 -8.44
CA PRO A 108 -11.44 20.33 -9.16
C PRO A 108 -10.81 21.65 -8.67
N VAL A 109 -11.51 22.38 -7.79
CA VAL A 109 -11.12 23.69 -7.26
C VAL A 109 -10.86 23.55 -5.76
N PRO A 110 -9.75 24.11 -5.23
CA PRO A 110 -9.43 24.03 -3.82
C PRO A 110 -10.22 25.11 -3.06
N LEU A 111 -10.48 24.86 -1.78
CA LEU A 111 -10.99 25.86 -0.88
C LEU A 111 -10.02 27.04 -0.77
N GLY A 112 -10.56 28.23 -0.53
CA GLY A 112 -9.84 29.49 -0.49
C GLY A 112 -10.74 30.64 -0.07
N LYS A 113 -10.25 31.88 -0.15
CA LYS A 113 -11.00 33.11 0.17
C LYS A 113 -12.26 33.26 -0.68
N SER A 114 -12.19 32.90 -1.96
CA SER A 114 -13.31 32.94 -2.91
C SER A 114 -14.22 31.71 -2.85
N PHE A 115 -13.79 30.62 -2.22
CA PHE A 115 -14.55 29.38 -2.03
C PHE A 115 -14.23 28.81 -0.64
N ARG A 116 -14.83 29.40 0.40
CA ARG A 116 -14.40 29.18 1.80
C ARG A 116 -14.82 27.82 2.35
N TYR A 117 -16.03 27.37 2.00
CA TYR A 117 -16.56 26.09 2.46
C TYR A 117 -17.58 25.53 1.48
N PHE A 118 -17.85 24.24 1.60
CA PHE A 118 -18.92 23.57 0.87
C PHE A 118 -19.90 22.92 1.85
N VAL A 119 -21.13 22.71 1.39
CA VAL A 119 -22.18 22.07 2.18
C VAL A 119 -22.78 20.94 1.36
N VAL A 120 -22.94 19.80 2.00
CA VAL A 120 -23.56 18.59 1.49
C VAL A 120 -24.84 18.36 2.26
N THR A 121 -25.96 18.36 1.56
CA THR A 121 -27.25 17.97 2.12
C THR A 121 -27.48 16.50 1.86
N GLN A 122 -27.73 15.74 2.93
CA GLN A 122 -28.05 14.33 2.85
C GLN A 122 -29.43 14.16 2.21
N GLN A 123 -29.50 13.48 1.06
CA GLN A 123 -30.78 13.17 0.40
C GLN A 123 -31.20 11.71 0.68
N GLU A 124 -30.25 10.87 1.08
CA GLU A 124 -30.47 9.52 1.58
C GLU A 124 -29.57 9.25 2.79
N VAL A 125 -30.09 8.49 3.75
CA VAL A 125 -29.33 8.00 4.90
C VAL A 125 -29.68 6.54 5.14
N SER A 126 -28.77 5.80 5.76
CA SER A 126 -28.98 4.41 6.15
C SER A 126 -30.21 4.28 7.05
N PRO A 127 -31.18 3.40 6.71
CA PRO A 127 -32.41 3.27 7.49
C PRO A 127 -32.17 2.60 8.86
N THR A 128 -31.09 1.83 9.02
CA THR A 128 -30.82 1.03 10.23
C THR A 128 -30.09 1.84 11.30
N ASP A 129 -29.00 2.50 10.92
CA ASP A 129 -28.11 3.20 11.85
C ASP A 129 -28.08 4.73 11.63
N GLY A 130 -28.79 5.24 10.62
CA GLY A 130 -28.85 6.66 10.34
C GLY A 130 -27.52 7.23 9.83
N LYS A 131 -26.60 6.42 9.29
CA LYS A 131 -25.38 6.94 8.69
C LYS A 131 -25.66 7.60 7.33
N GLY A 132 -25.10 8.78 7.11
CA GLY A 132 -25.15 9.49 5.83
C GLY A 132 -23.83 9.38 5.05
N ALA A 133 -23.74 10.05 3.91
CA ALA A 133 -22.50 10.24 3.18
C ALA A 133 -21.49 11.04 4.03
N SER A 134 -20.20 10.72 3.90
CA SER A 134 -19.13 11.43 4.60
C SER A 134 -18.54 12.55 3.74
N VAL A 135 -18.00 13.57 4.39
CA VAL A 135 -17.31 14.68 3.72
C VAL A 135 -15.89 14.80 4.22
N GLY A 136 -15.03 15.33 3.37
CA GLY A 136 -13.64 15.55 3.71
C GLY A 136 -12.98 16.67 2.93
N LEU A 137 -11.73 16.89 3.30
CA LEU A 137 -10.75 17.66 2.56
C LEU A 137 -9.69 16.69 2.06
N ALA A 138 -9.26 16.87 0.83
CA ALA A 138 -8.17 16.13 0.24
C ALA A 138 -7.13 17.11 -0.34
N THR A 139 -5.91 16.64 -0.54
CA THR A 139 -4.97 17.28 -1.45
C THR A 139 -5.29 16.84 -2.90
N TYR A 140 -4.76 17.52 -3.92
CA TYR A 140 -5.12 17.21 -5.32
C TYR A 140 -4.79 15.78 -5.75
N SER A 141 -3.71 15.25 -5.19
CA SER A 141 -3.33 13.86 -5.20
C SER A 141 -2.58 13.56 -3.92
N PRO A 142 -2.48 12.29 -3.49
CA PRO A 142 -1.59 11.94 -2.39
C PRO A 142 -0.23 12.57 -2.64
N LEU A 143 0.23 13.39 -1.70
CA LEU A 143 1.57 13.92 -1.76
C LEU A 143 2.48 12.70 -1.72
N LYS A 144 3.33 12.54 -2.72
CA LYS A 144 4.31 11.46 -2.79
C LYS A 144 5.67 12.11 -2.99
N PRO A 145 6.52 12.15 -1.95
CA PRO A 145 6.28 11.64 -0.59
C PRO A 145 5.21 12.41 0.20
N THR A 146 4.45 11.71 1.05
CA THR A 146 3.54 12.37 1.99
C THR A 146 4.41 13.14 2.98
N PRO A 147 4.18 14.44 3.18
CA PRO A 147 5.08 15.28 3.94
C PRO A 147 5.05 14.93 5.44
N THR A 148 6.16 15.19 6.12
CA THR A 148 6.39 14.73 7.50
C THR A 148 5.81 15.57 8.61
N CYS A 149 5.03 16.59 8.28
CA CYS A 149 4.34 17.34 9.31
C CYS A 149 3.14 16.54 9.82
N THR A 150 3.05 16.34 11.13
CA THR A 150 1.88 15.75 11.78
C THR A 150 0.59 16.56 11.54
N LEU A 151 0.75 17.85 11.23
CA LEU A 151 -0.32 18.77 10.85
C LEU A 151 -0.70 18.67 9.37
N MET A 152 0.06 17.98 8.52
CA MET A 152 -0.24 17.80 7.09
C MET A 152 -0.67 16.36 6.81
N LYS A 153 -1.82 16.19 6.18
CA LYS A 153 -2.34 14.91 5.70
C LYS A 153 -2.92 15.08 4.32
N ASP A 154 -2.84 14.02 3.53
CA ASP A 154 -3.46 14.01 2.20
C ASP A 154 -4.99 14.03 2.27
N TYR A 155 -5.57 13.48 3.35
CA TYR A 155 -7.01 13.33 3.51
C TYR A 155 -7.44 13.59 4.96
N TYR A 156 -8.45 14.45 5.11
CA TYR A 156 -9.19 14.66 6.35
C TYR A 156 -10.64 14.31 6.10
N THR A 157 -11.13 13.22 6.68
CA THR A 157 -12.54 12.81 6.55
C THR A 157 -13.25 12.97 7.88
N TRP A 158 -14.49 13.47 7.84
CA TRP A 158 -15.36 13.49 9.00
C TRP A 158 -16.52 12.53 8.82
N PHE A 159 -16.70 11.65 9.80
CA PHE A 159 -17.85 10.76 9.89
C PHE A 159 -18.79 11.24 10.98
N ALA A 160 -20.08 11.31 10.66
CA ALA A 160 -21.09 11.67 11.64
C ALA A 160 -21.10 10.68 12.80
N LYS A 161 -20.74 11.17 13.99
CA LYS A 161 -20.85 10.41 15.25
C LYS A 161 -22.30 10.35 15.76
N MET A 162 -23.23 10.97 15.05
CA MET A 162 -24.65 11.09 15.38
C MET A 162 -25.53 10.57 14.23
N LYS A 163 -26.76 10.16 14.55
CA LYS A 163 -27.72 9.72 13.54
C LYS A 163 -28.12 10.88 12.63
N MET A 164 -27.82 10.75 11.34
CA MET A 164 -28.20 11.67 10.29
C MET A 164 -29.66 11.46 9.90
N LYS A 165 -30.30 12.54 9.43
CA LYS A 165 -31.60 12.53 8.77
C LYS A 165 -31.47 13.14 7.38
N VAL A 166 -32.38 12.77 6.48
CA VAL A 166 -32.55 13.46 5.20
C VAL A 166 -32.78 14.95 5.47
N GLY A 167 -32.11 15.81 4.70
CA GLY A 167 -32.10 17.26 4.87
C GLY A 167 -31.04 17.78 5.85
N ASN A 168 -30.37 16.91 6.64
CA ASN A 168 -29.21 17.36 7.40
C ASN A 168 -28.09 17.80 6.47
N THR A 169 -27.39 18.85 6.90
CA THR A 169 -26.31 19.46 6.14
C THR A 169 -24.99 19.27 6.87
N ILE A 170 -23.95 18.99 6.10
CA ILE A 170 -22.60 18.78 6.59
C ILE A 170 -21.60 19.39 5.62
N GLY A 171 -20.53 20.00 6.11
CA GLY A 171 -19.55 20.66 5.26
C GLY A 171 -18.18 20.78 5.90
N TRP A 172 -17.16 20.99 5.08
CA TRP A 172 -15.86 21.45 5.52
C TRP A 172 -15.58 22.85 4.98
N GLY A 173 -14.85 23.63 5.77
CA GLY A 173 -14.31 24.93 5.36
C GLY A 173 -12.87 25.13 5.80
N VAL A 174 -12.23 26.13 5.20
CA VAL A 174 -10.92 26.64 5.61
C VAL A 174 -11.08 28.08 6.07
N TYR A 175 -10.42 28.41 7.16
CA TYR A 175 -10.29 29.76 7.70
C TYR A 175 -8.82 30.16 7.69
N TYR A 176 -8.56 31.31 7.08
CA TYR A 176 -7.24 31.96 7.01
C TYR A 176 -7.25 33.19 7.91
N ASP A 177 -6.07 33.58 8.40
CA ASP A 177 -5.90 34.89 9.02
C ASP A 177 -6.18 36.00 8.00
N ASP A 178 -6.64 37.16 8.47
CA ASP A 178 -6.94 38.30 7.62
C ASP A 178 -5.67 38.83 6.91
N ASN A 179 -4.49 38.55 7.48
CA ASN A 179 -3.18 38.90 6.92
C ASN A 179 -2.63 37.86 5.92
N CYS A 180 -3.36 36.78 5.64
CA CYS A 180 -2.96 35.82 4.62
C CYS A 180 -2.90 36.53 3.27
N GLU A 181 -1.74 36.63 2.63
CA GLU A 181 -1.63 37.26 1.30
C GLU A 181 -2.11 36.28 0.23
N ASP A 182 -1.50 35.10 0.16
CA ASP A 182 -1.82 34.01 -0.77
C ASP A 182 -2.47 32.84 -0.03
N ASP A 183 -3.74 32.55 -0.34
CA ASP A 183 -4.49 31.44 0.25
C ASP A 183 -4.19 30.08 -0.39
N LYS A 184 -3.29 30.06 -1.38
CA LYS A 184 -2.77 28.86 -2.05
C LYS A 184 -1.35 28.52 -1.67
N ALA A 185 -0.66 29.33 -0.88
CA ALA A 185 0.67 29.01 -0.36
C ALA A 185 0.65 27.91 0.71
N GLU A 186 1.79 27.25 0.93
CA GLU A 186 1.98 26.39 2.10
C GLU A 186 1.91 27.24 3.37
N GLN A 187 0.94 26.98 4.23
CA GLN A 187 0.76 27.73 5.46
C GLN A 187 -0.07 26.96 6.48
N LEU A 188 0.07 27.32 7.75
CA LEU A 188 -0.84 26.79 8.76
C LEU A 188 -2.21 27.47 8.65
N CYS A 189 -3.27 26.70 8.56
CA CYS A 189 -4.64 27.20 8.52
C CYS A 189 -5.55 26.42 9.47
N LEU A 190 -6.72 27.01 9.78
CA LEU A 190 -7.74 26.37 10.59
C LEU A 190 -8.80 25.79 9.65
N VAL A 191 -8.96 24.47 9.66
CA VAL A 191 -10.06 23.80 8.97
C VAL A 191 -11.17 23.49 9.96
N TYR A 192 -12.42 23.54 9.51
CA TYR A 192 -13.58 23.37 10.38
C TYR A 192 -14.68 22.55 9.73
N VAL A 193 -15.45 21.84 10.55
CA VAL A 193 -16.60 21.05 10.15
C VAL A 193 -17.88 21.75 10.57
N MET A 194 -18.76 21.95 9.60
CA MET A 194 -20.11 22.49 9.77
C MET A 194 -21.12 21.35 9.78
N PHE A 195 -22.01 21.32 10.77
CA PHE A 195 -23.16 20.43 10.80
C PHE A 195 -24.42 21.25 11.11
N ASN A 196 -25.40 21.26 10.21
CA ASN A 196 -26.63 22.06 10.34
C ASN A 196 -26.36 23.52 10.72
N LYS A 197 -25.38 24.15 10.04
CA LYS A 197 -24.91 25.53 10.28
C LYS A 197 -24.23 25.77 11.63
N LEU A 198 -23.84 24.72 12.34
CA LEU A 198 -23.05 24.82 13.58
C LEU A 198 -21.64 24.29 13.33
N ILE A 199 -20.64 25.04 13.76
CA ILE A 199 -19.25 24.55 13.81
C ILE A 199 -19.18 23.50 14.92
N VAL A 200 -18.99 22.25 14.54
CA VAL A 200 -18.96 21.09 15.45
C VAL A 200 -17.56 20.52 15.67
N ASP A 201 -16.61 20.83 14.79
CA ASP A 201 -15.23 20.38 14.89
C ASP A 201 -14.28 21.38 14.24
N VAL A 202 -13.05 21.45 14.73
CA VAL A 202 -11.99 22.30 14.19
C VAL A 202 -10.64 21.62 14.32
N LEU A 203 -9.77 21.84 13.34
CA LEU A 203 -8.42 21.31 13.34
C LEU A 203 -7.46 22.34 12.76
N PHE A 204 -6.30 22.51 13.38
CA PHE A 204 -5.20 23.25 12.76
C PHE A 204 -4.40 22.30 11.89
N VAL A 205 -4.15 22.70 10.65
CA VAL A 205 -3.43 21.88 9.67
C VAL A 205 -2.40 22.72 8.94
N LEU A 206 -1.38 22.05 8.41
CA LEU A 206 -0.48 22.64 7.42
C LEU A 206 -1.08 22.38 6.04
N GLN A 207 -1.59 23.44 5.43
CA GLN A 207 -2.07 23.42 4.06
C GLN A 207 -0.88 23.29 3.11
N PRO A 208 -0.89 22.38 2.12
CA PRO A 208 0.13 22.35 1.08
C PRO A 208 -0.07 23.48 0.07
N GLU A 209 0.92 23.74 -0.78
CA GLU A 209 0.70 24.60 -1.94
C GLU A 209 -0.46 24.05 -2.81
N GLY A 210 -1.30 24.95 -3.29
CA GLY A 210 -2.53 24.65 -4.02
C GLY A 210 -3.77 24.44 -3.16
N GLY A 211 -3.62 24.28 -1.85
CA GLY A 211 -4.74 24.18 -0.92
C GLY A 211 -5.44 22.82 -0.89
N PHE A 212 -6.52 22.75 -0.11
CA PHE A 212 -7.34 21.54 0.04
C PHE A 212 -8.53 21.55 -0.90
N VAL A 213 -8.78 20.44 -1.59
CA VAL A 213 -9.98 20.22 -2.39
C VAL A 213 -11.08 19.51 -1.59
N PRO A 214 -12.34 19.96 -1.71
CA PRO A 214 -13.50 19.23 -1.20
C PRO A 214 -13.60 17.81 -1.75
N ILE A 215 -13.92 16.85 -0.87
CA ILE A 215 -14.28 15.49 -1.26
C ILE A 215 -15.55 15.03 -0.51
N VAL A 216 -16.42 14.31 -1.21
CA VAL A 216 -17.63 13.67 -0.68
C VAL A 216 -17.56 12.19 -1.01
N LEU A 217 -17.79 11.31 -0.03
CA LEU A 217 -17.83 9.87 -0.25
C LEU A 217 -19.29 9.40 -0.12
N LEU A 218 -19.88 9.00 -1.24
CA LEU A 218 -21.22 8.40 -1.29
C LEU A 218 -21.13 6.93 -0.91
N GLN A 219 -21.57 6.62 0.29
CA GLN A 219 -21.46 5.27 0.84
C GLN A 219 -22.57 4.36 0.31
N PRO A 220 -22.38 3.03 0.27
CA PRO A 220 -23.39 2.05 -0.17
C PRO A 220 -24.80 2.23 0.41
N TYR A 221 -24.91 2.78 1.62
CA TYR A 221 -26.17 3.00 2.34
C TYR A 221 -26.67 4.45 2.32
N ALA A 222 -25.91 5.37 1.72
CA ALA A 222 -26.25 6.80 1.62
C ALA A 222 -25.81 7.29 0.24
N THR A 223 -26.58 6.90 -0.77
CA THR A 223 -26.12 7.01 -2.17
C THR A 223 -26.42 8.34 -2.81
N LYS A 224 -27.21 9.20 -2.16
CA LYS A 224 -27.74 10.43 -2.75
C LYS A 224 -27.45 11.66 -1.90
N VAL A 225 -26.89 12.69 -2.52
CA VAL A 225 -26.61 13.99 -1.88
C VAL A 225 -26.79 15.15 -2.84
N SER A 226 -27.00 16.35 -2.31
CA SER A 226 -26.82 17.61 -3.06
C SER A 226 -25.65 18.39 -2.48
N ILE A 227 -24.83 18.98 -3.34
CA ILE A 227 -23.64 19.77 -2.93
C ILE A 227 -23.85 21.24 -3.29
N ALA A 228 -23.47 22.15 -2.40
CA ALA A 228 -23.50 23.59 -2.63
C ALA A 228 -22.17 24.25 -2.22
N LYS A 229 -21.63 25.12 -3.07
CA LYS A 229 -20.51 26.00 -2.71
C LYS A 229 -21.01 27.17 -1.88
N ARG A 230 -20.24 27.60 -0.88
CA ARG A 230 -20.58 28.76 -0.05
C ARG A 230 -19.35 29.63 0.18
N ASN A 231 -19.55 30.94 0.03
CA ASN A 231 -18.46 31.92 0.11
C ASN A 231 -18.63 32.88 1.30
N MET A 232 -19.81 32.87 1.94
CA MET A 232 -20.16 33.79 3.02
C MET A 232 -20.38 33.01 4.32
N LEU A 233 -19.63 33.41 5.33
CA LEU A 233 -19.87 33.11 6.75
C LEU A 233 -20.59 34.29 7.37
N THR A 234 -21.41 34.02 8.38
CA THR A 234 -21.99 35.08 9.23
C THR A 234 -20.89 35.75 10.06
N ALA A 235 -21.13 36.99 10.50
CA ALA A 235 -20.19 37.73 11.34
C ALA A 235 -19.88 36.97 12.66
N ASP A 236 -20.88 36.29 13.22
CA ASP A 236 -20.73 35.49 14.43
C ASP A 236 -19.84 34.26 14.20
N GLU A 237 -20.01 33.56 13.07
CA GLU A 237 -19.14 32.43 12.69
C GLU A 237 -17.70 32.88 12.48
N ILE A 238 -17.49 34.02 11.80
CA ILE A 238 -16.15 34.60 11.60
C ILE A 238 -15.50 34.92 12.94
N THR A 239 -16.22 35.61 13.84
CA THR A 239 -15.72 35.97 15.17
C THR A 239 -15.35 34.72 15.98
N LYS A 240 -16.18 33.68 15.93
CA LYS A 240 -15.92 32.39 16.59
C LYS A 240 -14.67 31.71 16.02
N LEU A 241 -14.54 31.63 14.70
CA LEU A 241 -13.38 31.02 14.04
C LEU A 241 -12.10 31.80 14.30
N GLN A 242 -12.14 33.14 14.32
CA GLN A 242 -11.00 33.97 14.64
C GLN A 242 -10.50 33.74 16.07
N GLY A 243 -11.42 33.60 17.03
CA GLY A 243 -11.08 33.24 18.41
C GLY A 243 -10.39 31.87 18.51
N LEU A 244 -10.95 30.85 17.84
CA LEU A 244 -10.37 29.51 17.77
C LEU A 244 -9.01 29.50 17.07
N TYR A 245 -8.87 30.25 15.98
CA TYR A 245 -7.62 30.40 15.24
C TYR A 245 -6.51 30.91 16.15
N LYS A 246 -6.74 32.03 16.85
CA LYS A 246 -5.78 32.62 17.80
C LYS A 246 -5.40 31.67 18.93
N GLN A 247 -6.37 30.92 19.45
CA GLN A 247 -6.15 29.94 20.52
C GLN A 247 -5.27 28.76 20.06
N MET A 248 -5.50 28.24 18.86
CA MET A 248 -4.86 27.02 18.36
C MET A 248 -3.56 27.26 17.59
N LEU A 249 -3.33 28.49 17.09
CA LEU A 249 -2.17 28.82 16.27
C LEU A 249 -0.85 28.57 17.00
N ARG A 250 -0.73 28.96 18.28
CA ARG A 250 0.55 28.83 18.98
C ARG A 250 0.99 27.37 19.16
N PRO A 251 0.13 26.45 19.68
CA PRO A 251 0.44 25.02 19.68
C PRO A 251 0.80 24.46 18.31
N ALA A 252 0.09 24.88 17.25
CA ALA A 252 0.37 24.44 15.89
C ALA A 252 1.73 24.90 15.38
N ILE A 253 2.13 26.15 15.67
CA ILE A 253 3.47 26.67 15.35
C ILE A 253 4.55 25.85 16.05
N ASP A 254 4.35 25.51 17.33
CA ASP A 254 5.34 24.74 18.09
C ASP A 254 5.49 23.31 17.54
N ILE A 255 4.38 22.67 17.14
CA ILE A 255 4.40 21.38 16.42
C ILE A 255 5.13 21.51 15.08
N TYR A 256 4.77 22.50 14.27
CA TYR A 256 5.40 22.74 12.97
C TYR A 256 6.91 22.97 13.09
N ARG A 257 7.34 23.79 14.06
CA ARG A 257 8.76 24.06 14.33
C ARG A 257 9.50 22.80 14.76
N LYS A 258 8.90 21.99 15.64
CA LYS A 258 9.47 20.71 16.05
C LYS A 258 9.62 19.76 14.84
N ASP A 259 8.57 19.62 14.03
CA ASP A 259 8.60 18.78 12.83
C ASP A 259 9.61 19.30 11.79
N LYS A 260 9.78 20.62 11.67
CA LYS A 260 10.78 21.25 10.79
C LYS A 260 12.21 21.01 11.30
N ALA A 261 12.44 21.08 12.61
CA ALA A 261 13.74 20.76 13.20
C ALA A 261 14.08 19.26 13.06
N GLU A 262 13.10 18.37 13.19
CA GLU A 262 13.30 16.94 12.99
C GLU A 262 13.54 16.57 11.53
N ARG A 263 13.03 17.36 10.60
CA ARG A 263 13.28 17.26 9.16
C ARG A 263 14.71 17.59 8.79
N ASP A 264 15.39 18.43 9.56
CA ASP A 264 16.77 18.80 9.30
C ASP A 264 17.67 17.55 9.21
N LEU A 265 18.56 17.57 8.21
CA LEU A 265 19.43 16.46 7.84
C LEU A 265 20.88 16.91 7.94
N PRO A 266 21.40 17.17 9.15
CA PRO A 266 22.79 17.55 9.29
C PRO A 266 23.69 16.42 8.80
N ILE A 267 24.78 16.79 8.11
CA ILE A 267 25.75 15.84 7.53
C ILE A 267 26.31 14.87 8.58
N SER A 268 26.37 15.29 9.86
CA SER A 268 26.81 14.46 10.99
C SER A 268 25.95 13.22 11.25
N LEU A 269 24.72 13.17 10.74
CA LEU A 269 23.86 11.98 10.80
C LEU A 269 24.22 10.93 9.74
N PHE A 270 25.11 11.24 8.79
CA PHE A 270 25.46 10.30 7.73
C PHE A 270 26.78 9.61 8.03
N ARG A 271 26.76 8.28 8.07
CA ARG A 271 27.96 7.45 7.99
C ARG A 271 28.11 7.04 6.53
N LYS A 272 29.13 7.56 5.84
CA LYS A 272 29.32 7.35 4.40
C LYS A 272 30.77 7.11 4.04
N SER A 273 31.02 6.54 2.86
CA SER A 273 32.36 6.52 2.26
C SER A 273 32.83 7.93 1.88
N ASP A 274 34.15 8.14 1.82
CA ASP A 274 34.74 9.47 1.59
C ASP A 274 34.33 10.07 0.24
N GLN A 275 34.28 9.24 -0.80
CA GLN A 275 33.98 9.66 -2.18
C GLN A 275 32.49 9.99 -2.42
N VAL A 276 31.60 9.68 -1.46
CA VAL A 276 30.17 9.98 -1.56
C VAL A 276 29.94 11.47 -1.27
N LEU A 277 29.38 12.20 -2.23
CA LEU A 277 28.93 13.57 -2.05
C LEU A 277 27.44 13.58 -1.71
N LEU A 278 27.05 14.38 -0.72
CA LEU A 278 25.65 14.56 -0.33
C LEU A 278 25.23 16.00 -0.63
N ASN A 279 24.21 16.17 -1.47
CA ASN A 279 23.52 17.44 -1.65
C ASN A 279 22.13 17.35 -1.00
N ILE A 280 21.96 18.03 0.12
CA ILE A 280 20.78 17.92 0.98
C ILE A 280 19.89 19.12 0.73
N THR A 281 18.64 18.87 0.35
CA THR A 281 17.60 19.89 0.17
C THR A 281 16.50 19.73 1.23
N ASP A 282 15.49 20.59 1.18
CA ASP A 282 14.32 20.48 2.04
C ASP A 282 13.39 19.30 1.70
N GLN A 283 13.57 18.65 0.56
CA GLN A 283 12.69 17.56 0.11
C GLN A 283 13.41 16.21 0.02
N SER A 284 14.71 16.23 -0.26
CA SER A 284 15.48 15.04 -0.61
C SER A 284 16.97 15.21 -0.33
N CYS A 285 17.70 14.10 -0.42
CA CYS A 285 19.15 14.08 -0.37
C CYS A 285 19.65 13.41 -1.66
N ARG A 286 20.32 14.17 -2.51
CA ARG A 286 21.00 13.62 -3.68
C ARG A 286 22.37 13.07 -3.24
N ILE A 287 22.58 11.79 -3.50
CA ILE A 287 23.85 11.10 -3.36
C ILE A 287 24.52 11.10 -4.72
N SER A 288 25.69 11.72 -4.82
CA SER A 288 26.51 11.73 -6.03
C SER A 288 27.86 11.08 -5.77
N ILE A 289 28.25 10.16 -6.64
CA ILE A 289 29.55 9.51 -6.62
C ILE A 289 30.21 9.86 -7.96
N PRO A 290 31.34 10.59 -7.94
CA PRO A 290 32.04 10.94 -9.17
C PRO A 290 32.58 9.67 -9.84
N LYS A 291 33.04 9.82 -11.07
CA LYS A 291 33.74 8.74 -11.78
C LYS A 291 34.97 8.32 -10.97
N THR A 292 35.02 7.05 -10.57
CA THR A 292 36.06 6.47 -9.71
C THR A 292 36.56 5.15 -10.32
N GLU A 293 37.59 4.52 -9.73
CA GLU A 293 37.88 3.12 -10.05
C GLU A 293 36.80 2.20 -9.47
N ASN A 294 36.72 0.95 -9.92
CA ASN A 294 35.75 -0.01 -9.39
C ASN A 294 35.87 -0.09 -7.86
N CYS A 295 34.84 0.37 -7.16
CA CYS A 295 34.87 0.42 -5.71
C CYS A 295 33.47 0.35 -5.10
N ILE A 296 33.48 0.09 -3.80
CA ILE A 296 32.29 -0.05 -2.97
C ILE A 296 32.08 1.25 -2.21
N HIS A 297 30.84 1.73 -2.24
CA HIS A 297 30.40 2.87 -1.49
C HIS A 297 29.25 2.51 -0.56
N TYR A 298 29.17 3.27 0.52
CA TYR A 298 28.21 3.05 1.59
C TYR A 298 27.65 4.38 2.04
N VAL A 299 26.35 4.42 2.32
CA VAL A 299 25.67 5.54 2.97
C VAL A 299 24.63 4.97 3.95
N GLN A 300 24.78 5.31 5.22
CA GLN A 300 23.81 4.99 6.27
C GLN A 300 23.36 6.27 6.96
N PHE A 301 22.05 6.41 7.09
CA PHE A 301 21.45 7.51 7.81
C PHE A 301 21.22 7.11 9.27
N ARG A 302 21.98 7.71 10.20
CA ARG A 302 22.01 7.41 11.64
C ARG A 302 20.81 7.96 12.40
N ARG A 303 19.62 7.86 11.80
CA ARG A 303 18.34 8.00 12.47
C ARG A 303 17.56 6.72 12.19
N PRO A 304 17.09 6.00 13.21
CA PRO A 304 16.42 4.74 12.98
C PRO A 304 15.05 4.96 12.33
N LEU A 305 14.57 3.95 11.63
CA LEU A 305 13.17 3.82 11.25
C LEU A 305 12.35 3.47 12.50
N THR A 306 11.17 4.05 12.62
CA THR A 306 10.23 3.79 13.73
C THR A 306 8.86 3.46 13.18
N SER A 307 7.91 3.02 14.03
CA SER A 307 6.53 2.76 13.59
C SER A 307 5.86 3.99 12.97
N GLU A 308 6.23 5.20 13.40
CA GLU A 308 5.73 6.48 12.87
C GLU A 308 6.51 6.94 11.63
N ARG A 309 7.79 6.57 11.52
CA ARG A 309 8.70 6.92 10.43
C ARG A 309 9.28 5.66 9.82
N ARG A 310 8.37 4.89 9.23
CA ARG A 310 8.64 3.51 8.83
C ARG A 310 9.07 3.32 7.39
N PHE A 311 9.25 4.41 6.63
CA PHE A 311 9.45 4.32 5.18
C PHE A 311 10.51 5.28 4.69
N PHE A 312 11.34 4.82 3.77
CA PHE A 312 12.21 5.65 2.94
C PHE A 312 12.32 5.04 1.54
N PHE A 313 12.72 5.85 0.55
CA PHE A 313 12.93 5.35 -0.81
C PHE A 313 14.05 6.07 -1.53
N VAL A 314 14.49 5.47 -2.63
CA VAL A 314 15.61 5.90 -3.47
C VAL A 314 15.15 5.90 -4.93
N GLU A 315 15.39 6.98 -5.66
CA GLU A 315 15.27 7.03 -7.11
C GLU A 315 16.65 6.87 -7.74
N LEU A 316 16.72 5.99 -8.74
CA LEU A 316 17.95 5.65 -9.45
C LEU A 316 18.16 6.64 -10.62
N GLU A 317 18.56 7.89 -10.33
CA GLU A 317 18.64 8.98 -11.33
C GLU A 317 19.68 8.72 -12.42
N ASN A 318 20.88 8.28 -12.05
CA ASN A 318 21.97 7.95 -12.97
C ASN A 318 22.74 6.74 -12.44
N ILE A 319 22.54 5.57 -13.06
CA ILE A 319 23.26 4.34 -12.73
C ILE A 319 23.65 3.63 -14.02
N SER A 320 24.86 3.07 -14.08
CA SER A 320 25.25 2.23 -15.21
C SER A 320 24.65 0.83 -15.10
N GLN A 321 24.64 0.09 -16.22
CA GLN A 321 24.11 -1.28 -16.25
C GLN A 321 24.87 -2.27 -15.36
N GLN A 322 26.08 -1.92 -14.92
CA GLN A 322 26.92 -2.75 -14.06
C GLN A 322 26.91 -2.28 -12.59
N CYS A 323 26.30 -1.14 -12.30
CA CYS A 323 26.18 -0.62 -10.95
C CYS A 323 25.16 -1.44 -10.16
N GLN A 324 25.55 -1.92 -8.99
CA GLN A 324 24.65 -2.62 -8.07
C GLN A 324 24.31 -1.73 -6.90
N VAL A 325 23.03 -1.42 -6.72
CA VAL A 325 22.54 -0.73 -5.53
C VAL A 325 21.83 -1.75 -4.65
N THR A 326 22.17 -1.80 -3.36
CA THR A 326 21.43 -2.57 -2.37
C THR A 326 20.89 -1.62 -1.31
N ILE A 327 19.57 -1.63 -1.11
CA ILE A 327 18.91 -0.84 -0.06
C ILE A 327 18.48 -1.76 1.07
N GLY A 328 18.51 -1.30 2.31
CA GLY A 328 18.16 -2.14 3.44
C GLY A 328 18.23 -1.46 4.79
N ILE A 329 18.26 -2.29 5.83
CA ILE A 329 18.43 -1.88 7.23
C ILE A 329 19.64 -2.61 7.80
N SER A 330 20.45 -1.87 8.55
CA SER A 330 21.62 -2.43 9.26
C SER A 330 21.90 -1.66 10.55
N PRO A 331 22.53 -2.28 11.56
CA PRO A 331 22.88 -1.62 12.81
C PRO A 331 24.00 -0.57 12.62
N SER A 332 24.25 0.24 13.65
CA SER A 332 25.21 1.36 13.59
C SER A 332 26.66 0.94 13.36
N ASP A 333 27.02 -0.28 13.74
CA ASP A 333 28.35 -0.90 13.67
C ASP A 333 28.55 -1.79 12.44
N HIS A 334 27.54 -1.88 11.55
CA HIS A 334 27.61 -2.67 10.30
C HIS A 334 28.85 -2.35 9.46
N ALA A 335 29.42 -3.35 8.79
CA ALA A 335 30.67 -3.19 8.03
C ALA A 335 30.45 -2.31 6.78
N LEU A 336 31.37 -1.37 6.53
CA LEU A 336 31.25 -0.42 5.40
C LEU A 336 31.36 -1.07 4.01
N TYR A 337 31.90 -2.29 3.93
CA TYR A 337 32.15 -3.02 2.69
C TYR A 337 31.18 -4.18 2.49
N GLU A 338 30.11 -4.26 3.28
CA GLU A 338 29.13 -5.33 3.21
C GLU A 338 27.73 -4.76 2.91
N ALA A 339 27.02 -5.37 1.97
CA ALA A 339 25.67 -4.96 1.63
C ALA A 339 24.68 -5.34 2.76
N PRO A 340 23.63 -4.54 3.01
CA PRO A 340 22.60 -4.93 3.96
C PRO A 340 21.95 -6.25 3.52
N GLY A 341 21.72 -7.16 4.46
CA GLY A 341 21.25 -8.52 4.23
C GLY A 341 22.36 -9.58 4.13
N PHE A 342 23.62 -9.19 3.99
CA PHE A 342 24.77 -10.12 3.86
C PHE A 342 25.43 -10.47 5.20
N SER A 343 25.08 -9.75 6.27
CA SER A 343 25.46 -10.03 7.66
C SER A 343 24.23 -10.39 8.49
N ASP A 344 24.48 -10.88 9.71
CA ASP A 344 23.40 -11.21 10.66
C ASP A 344 22.71 -9.93 11.14
N ASP A 345 21.42 -10.03 11.47
CA ASP A 345 20.55 -8.94 11.89
C ASP A 345 20.42 -7.80 10.87
N THR A 346 20.67 -8.09 9.59
CA THR A 346 20.46 -7.15 8.49
C THR A 346 19.53 -7.72 7.44
N VAL A 347 18.89 -6.82 6.69
CA VAL A 347 18.00 -7.16 5.58
C VAL A 347 18.20 -6.18 4.45
N GLY A 348 18.23 -6.65 3.21
CA GLY A 348 18.42 -5.79 2.05
C GLY A 348 17.87 -6.36 0.76
N TYR A 349 17.69 -5.47 -0.20
CA TYR A 349 17.21 -5.75 -1.55
C TYR A 349 18.24 -5.25 -2.55
N ASN A 350 18.81 -6.19 -3.32
CA ASN A 350 19.79 -5.90 -4.35
C ASN A 350 19.06 -5.64 -5.67
N THR A 351 19.08 -4.37 -6.11
CA THR A 351 18.31 -3.88 -7.25
C THR A 351 18.80 -4.44 -8.58
N TYR A 352 20.07 -4.85 -8.67
CA TYR A 352 20.65 -5.44 -9.87
C TYR A 352 20.18 -6.88 -10.10
N THR A 353 20.13 -7.68 -9.04
CA THR A 353 19.76 -9.12 -9.11
C THR A 353 18.27 -9.39 -8.91
N GLY A 354 17.55 -8.44 -8.31
CA GLY A 354 16.16 -8.58 -7.85
C GLY A 354 16.01 -9.52 -6.66
N LYS A 355 17.09 -9.74 -5.90
CA LYS A 355 17.09 -10.66 -4.76
C LYS A 355 16.97 -9.92 -3.44
N PHE A 356 16.36 -10.58 -2.47
CA PHE A 356 16.23 -10.07 -1.11
C PHE A 356 17.05 -10.95 -0.18
N TYR A 357 17.92 -10.34 0.60
CA TYR A 357 18.79 -11.02 1.54
C TYR A 357 18.38 -10.67 2.97
N SER A 358 18.32 -11.67 3.84
CA SER A 358 18.17 -11.51 5.28
C SER A 358 19.10 -12.52 5.95
N ASN A 359 19.91 -12.07 6.90
CA ASN A 359 20.87 -12.94 7.61
C ASN A 359 21.72 -13.80 6.66
N ARG A 360 22.33 -13.16 5.66
CA ARG A 360 23.20 -13.76 4.63
C ARG A 360 22.51 -14.72 3.66
N LYS A 361 21.18 -14.83 3.71
CA LYS A 361 20.42 -15.82 2.93
C LYS A 361 19.40 -15.14 2.02
N ASP A 362 19.34 -15.59 0.78
CA ASP A 362 18.29 -15.28 -0.20
C ASP A 362 17.10 -16.20 0.02
N ILE A 363 16.40 -16.03 1.15
CA ILE A 363 15.27 -16.88 1.56
C ILE A 363 14.02 -16.01 1.64
N GLY A 364 13.00 -16.36 0.86
CA GLY A 364 11.65 -15.81 0.99
C GLY A 364 10.70 -16.32 -0.06
N ASN A 365 9.42 -16.01 0.12
CA ASN A 365 8.34 -16.54 -0.72
C ASN A 365 8.30 -15.92 -2.12
N MET A 366 8.88 -14.73 -2.25
CA MET A 366 8.89 -13.91 -3.47
C MET A 366 10.31 -13.55 -3.86
N ARG A 367 10.51 -13.40 -5.17
CA ARG A 367 11.69 -12.75 -5.77
C ARG A 367 11.30 -11.37 -6.27
N GLY A 368 12.15 -10.39 -6.04
CA GLY A 368 11.95 -9.02 -6.51
C GLY A 368 12.24 -8.89 -8.00
N HIS A 369 12.17 -7.65 -8.48
CA HIS A 369 12.41 -7.32 -9.89
C HIS A 369 13.81 -6.76 -10.06
N ARG A 370 14.35 -6.71 -11.27
CA ARG A 370 15.55 -5.88 -11.47
C ARG A 370 15.14 -4.42 -11.59
N CYS A 371 16.00 -3.49 -11.16
CA CYS A 371 15.78 -2.07 -11.36
C CYS A 371 16.75 -1.52 -12.41
N GLN A 372 16.33 -0.43 -13.04
CA GLN A 372 17.11 0.34 -14.01
C GLN A 372 17.05 1.83 -13.65
N GLN A 373 17.82 2.64 -14.38
CA GLN A 373 17.77 4.09 -14.27
C GLN A 373 16.32 4.59 -14.43
N GLY A 374 15.90 5.50 -13.54
CA GLY A 374 14.55 6.05 -13.46
C GLY A 374 13.59 5.25 -12.57
N ASP A 375 13.95 4.03 -12.14
CA ASP A 375 13.14 3.30 -11.16
C ASP A 375 13.27 3.90 -9.76
N THR A 376 12.18 3.84 -9.00
CA THR A 376 12.14 4.12 -7.56
C THR A 376 12.14 2.82 -6.77
N VAL A 377 12.87 2.77 -5.66
CA VAL A 377 12.92 1.61 -4.76
C VAL A 377 12.68 2.05 -3.33
N GLY A 378 11.64 1.52 -2.70
CA GLY A 378 11.23 1.87 -1.34
C GLY A 378 11.31 0.69 -0.37
N LEU A 379 11.48 1.02 0.91
CA LEU A 379 11.49 0.07 2.02
C LEU A 379 10.56 0.59 3.12
N GLU A 380 9.56 -0.20 3.48
CA GLU A 380 8.67 0.02 4.63
C GLU A 380 9.00 -1.00 5.74
N ILE A 381 8.95 -0.59 7.00
CA ILE A 381 8.97 -1.50 8.15
C ILE A 381 7.59 -1.61 8.79
N GLU A 382 7.27 -2.81 9.24
CA GLU A 382 6.22 -3.05 10.19
C GLU A 382 6.86 -3.65 11.44
N THR A 383 6.92 -2.83 12.49
CA THR A 383 7.48 -3.25 13.77
C THR A 383 6.44 -4.04 14.54
N PHE A 384 6.78 -5.28 14.90
CA PHE A 384 5.97 -6.08 15.80
C PHE A 384 6.62 -6.07 17.19
N ASP A 385 6.41 -7.12 17.98
CA ASP A 385 7.03 -7.28 19.29
C ASP A 385 8.57 -7.12 19.25
N LYS A 386 9.23 -7.04 20.41
CA LYS A 386 10.66 -6.73 20.56
C LYS A 386 11.64 -7.63 19.78
N GLU A 387 11.20 -8.78 19.28
CA GLU A 387 12.11 -9.78 18.72
C GLU A 387 12.21 -9.78 17.19
N MET A 388 11.15 -9.40 16.47
CA MET A 388 11.16 -9.41 15.00
C MET A 388 10.29 -8.31 14.43
N SER A 389 10.75 -7.75 13.31
CA SER A 389 9.95 -6.86 12.47
C SER A 389 9.90 -7.41 11.04
N VAL A 390 8.95 -6.93 10.24
CA VAL A 390 8.88 -7.26 8.81
C VAL A 390 9.24 -6.03 8.00
N VAL A 391 10.00 -6.23 6.93
CA VAL A 391 10.21 -5.21 5.90
C VAL A 391 9.40 -5.57 4.67
N LEU A 392 8.78 -4.57 4.05
CA LEU A 392 8.13 -4.65 2.74
C LEU A 392 8.93 -3.79 1.76
N PHE A 393 9.45 -4.42 0.72
CA PHE A 393 10.14 -3.72 -0.37
C PHE A 393 9.15 -3.36 -1.48
N SER A 394 9.41 -2.23 -2.12
CA SER A 394 8.61 -1.73 -3.23
C SER A 394 9.50 -1.25 -4.38
N LYS A 395 9.01 -1.41 -5.61
CA LYS A 395 9.58 -0.84 -6.84
C LYS A 395 8.52 0.01 -7.51
N ASN A 396 8.83 1.26 -7.86
CA ASN A 396 7.90 2.23 -8.47
C ASN A 396 6.59 2.32 -7.66
N PHE A 397 6.73 2.31 -6.33
CA PHE A 397 5.62 2.29 -5.37
C PHE A 397 4.62 1.13 -5.57
N ARG A 398 5.10 -0.01 -6.07
CA ARG A 398 4.38 -1.30 -6.06
C ARG A 398 5.14 -2.29 -5.19
N PRO A 399 4.46 -3.09 -4.36
CA PRO A 399 5.13 -4.01 -3.46
C PRO A 399 5.72 -5.18 -4.26
N ILE A 400 6.92 -5.61 -3.89
CA ILE A 400 7.66 -6.66 -4.60
C ILE A 400 8.09 -7.83 -3.70
N GLY A 401 8.04 -7.67 -2.38
CA GLY A 401 8.30 -8.77 -1.45
C GLY A 401 8.50 -8.32 -0.01
N THR A 402 8.31 -9.26 0.91
CA THR A 402 8.51 -9.05 2.35
C THR A 402 9.65 -9.90 2.90
N ARG A 403 10.30 -9.46 3.99
CA ARG A 403 11.36 -10.21 4.69
C ARG A 403 11.31 -9.94 6.19
N TYR A 404 11.72 -10.90 7.00
CA TYR A 404 12.01 -10.62 8.41
C TYR A 404 13.31 -9.83 8.58
N ILE A 405 13.31 -8.97 9.59
CA ILE A 405 14.51 -8.44 10.23
C ILE A 405 14.58 -9.00 11.65
N THR A 406 15.71 -9.62 11.98
CA THR A 406 15.96 -10.26 13.29
C THR A 406 16.67 -9.33 14.29
N LEU A 407 17.06 -8.13 13.84
CA LEU A 407 17.56 -7.08 14.71
C LEU A 407 16.49 -6.72 15.75
N ARG A 408 16.80 -7.00 17.01
CA ARG A 408 15.85 -6.81 18.13
C ARG A 408 15.82 -5.37 18.64
N ASP A 409 16.95 -4.69 18.57
CA ASP A 409 17.03 -3.29 18.99
C ASP A 409 16.50 -2.38 17.87
N HIS A 410 15.22 -2.00 17.99
CA HIS A 410 14.58 -1.10 17.03
C HIS A 410 15.26 0.28 16.95
N THR A 411 16.05 0.68 17.96
CA THR A 411 16.83 1.93 17.90
C THR A 411 18.00 1.86 16.91
N GLN A 412 18.31 0.67 16.42
CA GLN A 412 19.38 0.38 15.45
C GLN A 412 18.86 0.19 14.01
N PHE A 413 17.58 0.47 13.73
CA PHE A 413 16.99 0.27 12.39
C PHE A 413 17.42 1.36 11.40
N TYR A 414 18.71 1.47 11.12
CA TYR A 414 19.25 2.54 10.28
C TYR A 414 19.09 2.22 8.79
N PRO A 415 18.42 3.10 8.03
CA PRO A 415 18.39 3.04 6.56
C PRO A 415 19.82 3.00 6.01
N THR A 416 20.07 2.01 5.16
CA THR A 416 21.41 1.72 4.65
C THR A 416 21.34 1.50 3.14
N ILE A 417 22.24 2.18 2.41
CA ILE A 417 22.40 2.07 0.96
C ILE A 417 23.85 1.66 0.70
N PHE A 418 24.00 0.56 -0.01
CA PHE A 418 25.26 0.03 -0.49
C PHE A 418 25.32 0.14 -2.01
N ILE A 419 26.45 0.55 -2.56
CA ILE A 419 26.64 0.78 -3.99
C ILE A 419 27.94 0.11 -4.41
N GLU A 420 27.86 -0.89 -5.26
CA GLU A 420 29.02 -1.46 -5.96
C GLU A 420 29.07 -0.85 -7.35
N ASN A 421 30.06 0.02 -7.57
CA ASN A 421 30.18 0.81 -8.77
C ASN A 421 31.27 0.26 -9.70
N ALA A 422 30.96 0.14 -11.00
CA ALA A 422 31.91 -0.24 -12.05
C ALA A 422 32.70 0.96 -12.61
N GLY A 423 32.87 2.00 -11.79
CA GLY A 423 33.64 3.20 -12.09
C GLY A 423 32.93 4.30 -12.87
N ASP A 424 31.63 4.15 -13.17
CA ASP A 424 30.81 5.21 -13.78
C ASP A 424 30.31 6.19 -12.71
N PRO A 425 29.99 7.45 -13.05
CA PRO A 425 29.33 8.34 -12.11
C PRO A 425 27.95 7.78 -11.71
N VAL A 426 27.63 7.86 -10.41
CA VAL A 426 26.34 7.41 -9.87
C VAL A 426 25.63 8.59 -9.23
N GLU A 427 24.35 8.76 -9.54
CA GLU A 427 23.45 9.70 -8.87
C GLU A 427 22.19 8.99 -8.39
N LEU A 428 21.88 9.17 -7.11
CA LEU A 428 20.66 8.66 -6.48
C LEU A 428 19.94 9.81 -5.78
N LEU A 429 18.62 9.87 -5.88
CA LEU A 429 17.79 10.79 -5.09
C LEU A 429 17.15 10.03 -3.94
N VAL A 430 17.49 10.37 -2.69
CA VAL A 430 17.00 9.67 -1.51
C VAL A 430 16.02 10.51 -0.73
N HIS A 431 14.86 9.93 -0.43
CA HIS A 431 13.85 10.50 0.45
C HIS A 431 13.84 9.73 1.77
N TRP A 432 14.57 10.26 2.75
CA TRP A 432 14.68 9.67 4.08
C TRP A 432 13.37 9.75 4.86
N GLN A 433 13.22 8.91 5.88
CA GLN A 433 12.03 8.80 6.72
C GLN A 433 11.67 10.06 7.53
N THR A 434 12.58 11.04 7.60
CA THR A 434 12.31 12.36 8.18
C THR A 434 11.63 13.30 7.20
N ARG A 435 11.63 12.97 5.91
CA ARG A 435 11.00 13.72 4.81
C ARG A 435 9.80 12.97 4.19
N VAL A 436 9.57 11.71 4.54
CA VAL A 436 8.38 10.93 4.17
C VAL A 436 7.64 10.42 5.42
N SER A 437 6.37 10.79 5.61
CA SER A 437 5.60 10.36 6.79
C SER A 437 4.91 9.01 6.60
N VAL A 438 4.37 8.77 5.41
CA VAL A 438 3.50 7.62 5.17
C VAL A 438 4.01 6.81 3.98
N PRO A 439 4.21 5.49 4.13
CA PRO A 439 4.45 4.62 2.98
C PRO A 439 3.24 4.61 2.04
N PRO A 440 3.40 4.21 0.77
CA PRO A 440 2.26 3.91 -0.08
C PRO A 440 1.32 2.91 0.62
N HIS A 441 0.01 3.16 0.55
CA HIS A 441 -0.97 2.23 1.09
C HIS A 441 -1.27 1.15 0.04
N TYR A 442 -0.97 -0.11 0.36
CA TYR A 442 -1.25 -1.26 -0.50
C TYR A 442 -2.56 -1.94 -0.07
N SER A 443 -3.60 -1.88 -0.91
CA SER A 443 -4.86 -2.53 -0.59
C SER A 443 -4.77 -4.02 -0.91
N VAL A 444 -4.95 -4.87 0.11
CA VAL A 444 -5.10 -6.33 -0.08
C VAL A 444 -6.28 -6.72 -0.99
N ARG A 445 -7.24 -5.80 -1.20
CA ARG A 445 -8.38 -5.99 -2.12
C ARG A 445 -8.08 -5.55 -3.55
N ASN A 446 -7.02 -4.77 -3.76
CA ASN A 446 -6.60 -4.33 -5.07
C ASN A 446 -5.56 -5.32 -5.64
N PRO A 447 -5.87 -6.03 -6.74
CA PRO A 447 -4.93 -6.93 -7.41
C PRO A 447 -3.55 -6.31 -7.70
N GLU A 448 -3.51 -5.03 -8.06
CA GLU A 448 -2.28 -4.33 -8.45
C GLU A 448 -1.34 -4.05 -7.28
N ASP A 449 -1.87 -4.11 -6.06
CA ASP A 449 -1.14 -3.88 -4.81
C ASP A 449 -0.59 -5.18 -4.21
N TRP A 450 -0.67 -6.30 -4.93
CA TRP A 450 -0.03 -7.55 -4.52
C TRP A 450 1.44 -7.59 -4.95
N CYS A 451 2.25 -8.38 -4.24
CA CYS A 451 3.59 -8.72 -4.69
C CYS A 451 3.47 -9.71 -5.85
N LEU A 452 3.78 -9.25 -7.06
CA LEU A 452 3.61 -10.02 -8.30
C LEU A 452 4.94 -10.39 -8.95
N PRO A 453 5.02 -11.55 -9.63
CA PRO A 453 6.15 -11.86 -10.50
C PRO A 453 6.33 -10.80 -11.60
N GLU A 454 7.58 -10.51 -11.95
CA GLU A 454 7.91 -9.54 -13.00
C GLU A 454 7.25 -9.93 -14.34
N GLY A 455 6.62 -8.96 -15.02
CA GLY A 455 5.91 -9.19 -16.28
C GLY A 455 4.45 -9.66 -16.15
N THR A 456 3.94 -9.84 -14.92
CA THR A 456 2.52 -10.15 -14.69
C THR A 456 1.62 -9.01 -15.20
N LYS A 457 0.56 -9.35 -15.92
CA LYS A 457 -0.50 -8.41 -16.35
C LYS A 457 -1.79 -8.72 -15.59
N ILE A 458 -2.57 -7.67 -15.31
CA ILE A 458 -3.85 -7.82 -14.61
C ILE A 458 -4.97 -7.36 -15.53
N ASP A 459 -5.95 -8.24 -15.73
CA ASP A 459 -7.24 -7.89 -16.32
C ASP A 459 -8.19 -7.54 -15.18
N LEU A 460 -8.34 -6.24 -14.91
CA LEU A 460 -9.19 -5.73 -13.83
C LEU A 460 -10.68 -6.02 -14.05
N LYS A 461 -11.13 -6.15 -15.31
CA LYS A 461 -12.54 -6.38 -15.63
C LYS A 461 -12.96 -7.77 -15.19
N ASP A 462 -12.14 -8.76 -15.52
CA ASP A 462 -12.45 -10.16 -15.26
C ASP A 462 -11.74 -10.71 -14.00
N LYS A 463 -10.89 -9.88 -13.37
CA LYS A 463 -10.03 -10.17 -12.20
C LYS A 463 -9.04 -11.31 -12.45
N PHE A 464 -8.43 -11.33 -13.63
CA PHE A 464 -7.41 -12.31 -13.98
C PHE A 464 -6.00 -11.76 -13.81
N PHE A 465 -5.13 -12.59 -13.25
CA PHE A 465 -3.69 -12.44 -13.31
C PHE A 465 -3.18 -13.29 -14.46
N ILE A 466 -2.49 -12.64 -15.40
CA ILE A 466 -1.82 -13.27 -16.53
C ILE A 466 -0.33 -13.25 -16.21
N LEU A 467 0.18 -14.40 -15.79
CA LEU A 467 1.57 -14.58 -15.37
C LEU A 467 2.48 -14.69 -16.61
N PRO A 468 3.76 -14.29 -16.50
CA PRO A 468 4.74 -14.59 -17.53
C PRO A 468 4.86 -16.11 -17.71
N GLN A 469 5.27 -16.55 -18.89
CA GLN A 469 5.52 -17.97 -19.16
C GLN A 469 6.56 -18.51 -18.17
N HIS A 470 6.24 -19.63 -17.54
CA HIS A 470 7.10 -20.33 -16.59
C HIS A 470 6.88 -21.84 -16.73
N TYR A 471 7.94 -22.55 -17.13
CA TYR A 471 7.88 -23.97 -17.47
C TYR A 471 8.61 -24.84 -16.44
N ASP A 472 9.56 -24.27 -15.71
CA ASP A 472 10.53 -24.97 -14.88
C ASP A 472 10.33 -24.75 -13.39
N ARG A 473 9.54 -23.74 -13.00
CA ARG A 473 9.34 -23.37 -11.60
C ARG A 473 7.95 -22.82 -11.35
N SER A 474 7.46 -22.99 -10.13
CA SER A 474 6.26 -22.32 -9.67
C SER A 474 6.49 -20.81 -9.48
N LEU A 475 5.46 -20.01 -9.69
CA LEU A 475 5.44 -18.58 -9.36
C LEU A 475 4.52 -18.33 -8.18
N CYS A 476 4.88 -17.36 -7.33
CA CYS A 476 4.07 -16.96 -6.19
C CYS A 476 3.48 -15.57 -6.41
N LEU A 477 2.27 -15.35 -5.90
CA LEU A 477 1.66 -14.04 -5.69
C LEU A 477 1.43 -13.92 -4.20
N GLN A 478 1.92 -12.87 -3.56
CA GLN A 478 1.81 -12.69 -2.11
C GLN A 478 1.09 -11.38 -1.81
N ALA A 479 0.17 -11.39 -0.85
CA ALA A 479 -0.44 -10.16 -0.37
C ALA A 479 0.63 -9.24 0.28
N PRO A 480 0.48 -7.91 0.18
CA PRO A 480 1.45 -6.97 0.77
C PRO A 480 1.43 -6.98 2.30
N TYR A 481 0.31 -7.38 2.91
CA TYR A 481 0.08 -7.39 4.34
C TYR A 481 -0.52 -8.73 4.81
N SER A 482 -0.33 -9.04 6.10
CA SER A 482 -0.83 -10.25 6.72
C SER A 482 -2.35 -10.20 6.96
N LEU A 483 -2.98 -11.37 7.13
CA LEU A 483 -4.38 -11.45 7.55
C LEU A 483 -4.54 -10.88 8.97
N HIS A 484 -5.58 -10.08 9.16
CA HIS A 484 -5.92 -9.43 10.42
C HIS A 484 -7.44 -9.32 10.60
N LYS A 485 -7.94 -8.84 11.74
CA LYS A 485 -9.38 -8.86 12.06
C LYS A 485 -10.32 -8.20 11.03
N LYS A 486 -9.84 -7.22 10.24
CA LYS A 486 -10.66 -6.56 9.19
C LYS A 486 -10.52 -7.23 7.82
N TYR A 487 -9.48 -8.06 7.64
CA TYR A 487 -9.18 -8.81 6.43
C TYR A 487 -8.65 -10.18 6.86
N ASN A 488 -9.57 -11.11 7.11
CA ASN A 488 -9.25 -12.36 7.77
C ASN A 488 -9.52 -13.59 6.90
N HIS A 489 -9.81 -13.39 5.61
CA HIS A 489 -10.07 -14.45 4.64
C HIS A 489 -9.76 -13.96 3.23
N PHE A 490 -9.20 -14.84 2.41
CA PHE A 490 -9.00 -14.62 0.98
C PHE A 490 -9.40 -15.88 0.21
N GLU A 491 -9.93 -15.71 -1.00
CA GLU A 491 -10.30 -16.82 -1.89
C GLU A 491 -9.86 -16.57 -3.34
N ILE A 492 -9.58 -17.67 -4.05
CA ILE A 492 -9.37 -17.69 -5.49
C ILE A 492 -10.46 -18.52 -6.16
N VAL A 493 -10.66 -18.30 -7.46
CA VAL A 493 -11.58 -19.09 -8.29
C VAL A 493 -10.75 -19.99 -9.19
N LEU A 494 -11.04 -21.29 -9.19
CA LEU A 494 -10.43 -22.26 -10.09
C LEU A 494 -10.98 -22.04 -11.51
N ALA A 495 -10.42 -21.07 -12.22
CA ALA A 495 -11.01 -20.57 -13.46
C ALA A 495 -10.90 -21.54 -14.65
N ASP A 496 -9.83 -22.33 -14.68
CA ASP A 496 -9.53 -23.24 -15.77
C ASP A 496 -9.78 -24.70 -15.36
N LYS A 497 -9.94 -25.58 -16.35
CA LYS A 497 -9.97 -27.02 -16.10
C LYS A 497 -8.58 -27.48 -15.68
N PHE A 498 -8.52 -28.44 -14.78
CA PHE A 498 -7.27 -28.98 -14.27
C PHE A 498 -7.32 -30.52 -14.22
N SER A 499 -6.14 -31.13 -14.15
CA SER A 499 -5.93 -32.57 -14.07
C SER A 499 -4.74 -32.89 -13.17
N ASP A 500 -4.44 -34.15 -12.91
CA ASP A 500 -3.26 -34.51 -12.11
C ASP A 500 -1.94 -34.10 -12.80
N SER A 501 -1.89 -34.07 -14.14
CA SER A 501 -0.74 -33.59 -14.91
C SER A 501 -0.66 -32.08 -15.04
N GLU A 502 -1.79 -31.39 -14.90
CA GLU A 502 -1.92 -29.93 -15.00
C GLU A 502 -2.69 -29.44 -13.76
N PRO A 503 -2.05 -29.45 -12.59
CA PRO A 503 -2.73 -29.16 -11.35
C PRO A 503 -3.16 -27.69 -11.31
N PRO A 504 -4.25 -27.38 -10.60
CA PRO A 504 -4.69 -26.00 -10.42
C PRO A 504 -3.71 -25.21 -9.53
N PRO A 505 -3.83 -23.87 -9.46
CA PRO A 505 -3.11 -23.07 -8.47
C PRO A 505 -3.33 -23.57 -7.04
N ALA A 506 -2.27 -23.54 -6.23
CA ALA A 506 -2.36 -23.78 -4.80
C ALA A 506 -2.57 -22.47 -4.04
N ILE A 507 -3.15 -22.57 -2.84
CA ILE A 507 -3.27 -21.44 -1.92
C ILE A 507 -2.53 -21.76 -0.62
N ALA A 508 -1.92 -20.73 -0.04
CA ALA A 508 -1.18 -20.85 1.19
C ALA A 508 -1.36 -19.65 2.11
N LEU A 509 -1.09 -19.88 3.40
CA LEU A 509 -0.78 -18.85 4.38
C LEU A 509 0.68 -19.04 4.78
N CYS A 510 1.48 -17.98 4.72
CA CYS A 510 2.88 -18.06 5.10
C CYS A 510 3.31 -16.86 5.96
N THR A 511 4.43 -16.98 6.66
CA THR A 511 5.12 -15.84 7.24
C THR A 511 5.73 -14.93 6.16
N ALA A 512 6.22 -13.75 6.52
CA ALA A 512 6.86 -12.81 5.59
C ALA A 512 8.01 -13.48 4.80
N SER A 513 8.83 -14.25 5.49
CA SER A 513 9.79 -15.21 4.93
C SER A 513 9.81 -16.48 5.80
N PRO A 514 10.27 -17.62 5.28
CA PRO A 514 10.49 -18.82 6.09
C PRO A 514 11.27 -18.52 7.38
N LEU A 515 10.88 -19.16 8.48
CA LEU A 515 11.55 -18.98 9.76
C LEU A 515 12.89 -19.75 9.76
N ASP A 516 13.92 -19.13 10.32
CA ASP A 516 15.26 -19.69 10.38
C ASP A 516 15.83 -19.54 11.80
N PRO A 517 16.06 -20.65 12.54
CA PRO A 517 15.80 -22.02 12.13
C PRO A 517 14.29 -22.32 11.99
N PRO A 518 13.91 -23.34 11.20
CA PRO A 518 12.52 -23.77 11.11
C PRO A 518 11.95 -24.12 12.49
N PRO A 519 10.67 -23.80 12.74
CA PRO A 519 10.06 -24.06 14.04
C PRO A 519 9.99 -25.57 14.31
N THR A 520 10.26 -25.96 15.55
CA THR A 520 10.21 -27.37 15.97
C THR A 520 8.82 -27.82 16.40
N SER A 521 7.93 -26.87 16.71
CA SER A 521 6.58 -27.16 17.20
C SER A 521 5.59 -27.26 16.06
N GLN A 522 4.68 -28.24 16.09
CA GLN A 522 3.61 -28.38 15.09
C GLN A 522 2.59 -27.23 15.14
N PHE A 523 2.56 -26.47 16.24
CA PHE A 523 1.73 -25.28 16.44
C PHE A 523 2.44 -23.99 16.01
N LYS A 524 3.74 -24.04 15.74
CA LYS A 524 4.49 -22.92 15.16
C LYS A 524 4.81 -23.29 13.72
N GLN A 525 4.06 -22.74 12.78
CA GLN A 525 4.29 -23.01 11.36
C GLN A 525 4.50 -21.71 10.61
N ASP A 526 5.48 -21.72 9.72
CA ASP A 526 5.78 -20.64 8.79
C ASP A 526 5.00 -20.79 7.48
N TYR A 527 4.39 -21.96 7.24
CA TYR A 527 3.76 -22.30 5.98
C TYR A 527 2.58 -23.27 6.14
N LEU A 528 1.38 -22.86 5.70
CA LEU A 528 0.19 -23.68 5.55
C LEU A 528 -0.21 -23.70 4.08
N ARG A 529 -0.12 -24.85 3.41
CA ARG A 529 -0.44 -24.97 1.98
C ARG A 529 -1.59 -25.93 1.76
N PHE A 530 -2.52 -25.52 0.92
CA PHE A 530 -3.50 -26.40 0.30
C PHE A 530 -3.28 -26.41 -1.21
N TRP A 531 -2.94 -27.59 -1.74
CA TRP A 531 -2.76 -27.81 -3.17
C TRP A 531 -3.70 -28.92 -3.62
N PRO A 532 -4.72 -28.62 -4.44
CA PRO A 532 -5.70 -29.62 -4.81
C PRO A 532 -5.16 -30.57 -5.88
N THR A 533 -4.43 -31.58 -5.41
CA THR A 533 -3.82 -32.66 -6.18
C THR A 533 -4.26 -34.01 -5.60
N GLY A 534 -4.18 -35.08 -6.38
CA GLY A 534 -4.56 -36.42 -5.92
C GLY A 534 -6.04 -36.50 -5.51
N ASP A 535 -6.32 -37.07 -4.34
CA ASP A 535 -7.70 -37.23 -3.88
C ASP A 535 -8.43 -35.89 -3.65
N ALA A 536 -7.71 -34.84 -3.24
CA ALA A 536 -8.30 -33.53 -3.04
C ALA A 536 -8.83 -32.91 -4.35
N ALA A 537 -8.16 -33.21 -5.49
CA ALA A 537 -8.58 -32.73 -6.80
C ALA A 537 -9.96 -33.28 -7.22
N LYS A 538 -10.34 -34.48 -6.73
CA LYS A 538 -11.62 -35.13 -7.05
C LYS A 538 -12.84 -34.41 -6.47
N TYR A 539 -12.63 -33.61 -5.42
CA TYR A 539 -13.69 -32.85 -4.74
C TYR A 539 -13.85 -31.43 -5.28
N LEU A 540 -13.03 -31.04 -6.24
CA LEU A 540 -13.02 -29.70 -6.80
C LEU A 540 -13.30 -29.74 -8.30
N LYS A 541 -13.96 -28.71 -8.79
CA LYS A 541 -14.26 -28.51 -10.20
C LYS A 541 -13.92 -27.09 -10.63
N GLN A 542 -13.83 -26.90 -11.94
CA GLN A 542 -13.75 -25.58 -12.54
C GLN A 542 -14.91 -24.69 -12.04
N GLY A 543 -14.58 -23.48 -11.62
CA GLY A 543 -15.50 -22.49 -11.06
C GLY A 543 -15.61 -22.54 -9.53
N ASP A 544 -15.10 -23.58 -8.87
CA ASP A 544 -15.08 -23.61 -7.40
C ASP A 544 -14.19 -22.51 -6.84
N LYS A 545 -14.58 -22.02 -5.67
CA LYS A 545 -13.80 -21.08 -4.87
C LYS A 545 -13.05 -21.81 -3.79
N ILE A 546 -11.75 -21.55 -3.65
CA ILE A 546 -10.95 -22.07 -2.53
C ILE A 546 -10.29 -20.91 -1.81
N GLY A 547 -10.25 -20.96 -0.48
CA GLY A 547 -9.73 -19.84 0.30
C GLY A 547 -9.27 -20.21 1.69
N TRP A 548 -8.31 -19.44 2.22
CA TRP A 548 -7.85 -19.54 3.60
C TRP A 548 -8.35 -18.34 4.40
N GLY A 549 -8.70 -18.59 5.66
CA GLY A 549 -8.94 -17.53 6.63
C GLY A 549 -8.35 -17.82 8.00
N VAL A 550 -8.38 -16.78 8.83
CA VAL A 550 -7.88 -16.78 10.20
C VAL A 550 -8.97 -16.23 11.12
N LEU A 551 -9.27 -16.92 12.21
CA LEU A 551 -10.08 -16.40 13.31
C LEU A 551 -9.16 -16.02 14.47
N PHE A 552 -9.46 -14.87 15.06
CA PHE A 552 -8.80 -14.32 16.23
C PHE A 552 -9.76 -14.46 17.42
N PRO A 553 -9.58 -15.45 18.31
CA PRO A 553 -10.47 -15.66 19.46
C PRO A 553 -10.42 -14.48 20.44
N GLN A 554 -11.59 -13.99 20.88
CA GLN A 554 -11.71 -12.79 21.73
C GLN A 554 -11.14 -12.98 23.14
N ASP A 555 -11.29 -14.18 23.72
CA ASP A 555 -10.92 -14.47 25.11
C ASP A 555 -9.40 -14.44 25.37
N GLU A 556 -8.59 -14.49 24.30
CA GLU A 556 -7.13 -14.40 24.39
C GLU A 556 -6.63 -12.94 24.40
N GLU A 557 -7.44 -11.97 23.94
CA GLU A 557 -6.99 -10.58 23.74
C GLU A 557 -6.72 -9.82 25.04
N GLY A 558 -7.44 -10.14 26.11
CA GLY A 558 -7.26 -9.49 27.42
C GLY A 558 -6.26 -10.17 28.35
N LYS A 559 -5.89 -11.43 28.05
CA LYS A 559 -4.99 -12.26 28.88
C LYS A 559 -3.59 -12.37 28.29
N ALA A 560 -3.45 -12.17 26.98
CA ALA A 560 -2.15 -12.02 26.38
C ALA A 560 -1.57 -10.65 26.80
N GLY A 561 -0.69 -10.64 27.81
CA GLY A 561 0.27 -9.54 27.93
C GLY A 561 0.96 -9.37 26.58
N LYS A 562 1.56 -8.19 26.31
CA LYS A 562 2.22 -7.87 25.03
C LYS A 562 3.24 -8.93 24.53
N ASN A 563 3.62 -9.91 25.37
CA ASN A 563 4.59 -10.96 25.10
C ASN A 563 3.98 -12.39 24.97
N ASN A 564 2.66 -12.57 25.10
CA ASN A 564 2.08 -13.93 25.05
C ASN A 564 1.71 -14.30 23.62
N GLU A 565 2.24 -15.43 23.14
CA GLU A 565 1.91 -16.01 21.85
C GLU A 565 0.39 -16.28 21.76
N GLN A 566 -0.30 -15.59 20.85
CA GLN A 566 -1.75 -15.74 20.67
C GLN A 566 -2.05 -16.98 19.82
N LEU A 567 -2.96 -17.84 20.27
CA LEU A 567 -3.51 -18.91 19.44
C LEU A 567 -4.52 -18.34 18.44
N ILE A 568 -4.39 -18.76 17.19
CA ILE A 568 -5.30 -18.42 16.09
C ILE A 568 -5.83 -19.70 15.45
N ILE A 569 -7.02 -19.61 14.86
CA ILE A 569 -7.65 -20.71 14.12
C ILE A 569 -7.53 -20.40 12.63
N CYS A 570 -6.70 -21.14 11.92
CA CYS A 570 -6.63 -21.11 10.47
C CYS A 570 -7.65 -22.09 9.89
N TYR A 571 -8.41 -21.68 8.88
CA TYR A 571 -9.42 -22.53 8.26
C TYR A 571 -9.39 -22.43 6.75
N LEU A 572 -9.56 -23.56 6.08
CA LEU A 572 -9.67 -23.68 4.63
C LEU A 572 -11.15 -23.77 4.27
N THR A 573 -11.52 -23.07 3.22
CA THR A 573 -12.87 -23.07 2.66
C THR A 573 -12.88 -23.55 1.22
N VAL A 574 -13.92 -24.30 0.87
CA VAL A 574 -14.29 -24.64 -0.50
C VAL A 574 -15.72 -24.16 -0.70
N ASN A 575 -15.94 -23.28 -1.67
CA ASN A 575 -17.22 -22.61 -1.92
C ASN A 575 -17.82 -21.99 -0.64
N ARG A 576 -16.95 -21.36 0.16
CA ARG A 576 -17.26 -20.75 1.47
C ARG A 576 -17.75 -21.71 2.55
N THR A 577 -17.69 -23.02 2.32
CA THR A 577 -17.88 -24.02 3.37
C THR A 577 -16.53 -24.38 3.97
N VAL A 578 -16.42 -24.32 5.30
CA VAL A 578 -15.20 -24.71 6.02
C VAL A 578 -14.99 -26.22 5.84
N GLY A 579 -13.88 -26.59 5.18
CA GLY A 579 -13.51 -27.98 4.93
C GLY A 579 -12.38 -28.48 5.81
N TYR A 580 -11.55 -27.58 6.34
CA TYR A 580 -10.41 -27.93 7.19
C TYR A 580 -10.10 -26.83 8.19
N VAL A 581 -9.68 -27.20 9.39
CA VAL A 581 -9.38 -26.27 10.49
C VAL A 581 -8.08 -26.70 11.16
N ARG A 582 -7.26 -25.71 11.52
CA ARG A 582 -6.01 -25.91 12.26
C ARG A 582 -5.77 -24.78 13.24
N VAL A 583 -5.30 -25.12 14.44
CA VAL A 583 -4.89 -24.14 15.44
C VAL A 583 -3.38 -23.97 15.40
N LEU A 584 -2.91 -22.73 15.41
CA LEU A 584 -1.49 -22.37 15.44
C LEU A 584 -1.28 -21.21 16.41
N TYR A 585 -0.04 -21.03 16.86
CA TYR A 585 0.42 -19.74 17.36
C TYR A 585 0.52 -18.76 16.19
N GLN A 586 0.01 -17.54 16.40
CA GLN A 586 0.19 -16.47 15.43
C GLN A 586 1.68 -16.16 15.31
N PRO A 587 2.29 -16.35 14.12
CA PRO A 587 3.68 -15.98 13.96
C PRO A 587 3.84 -14.47 14.06
N VAL A 588 5.01 -14.01 14.48
CA VAL A 588 5.34 -12.57 14.47
C VAL A 588 5.22 -12.06 13.04
N GLY A 589 4.55 -10.92 12.84
CA GLY A 589 4.24 -10.42 11.51
C GLY A 589 2.97 -10.98 10.87
N GLY A 590 2.37 -12.02 11.44
CA GLY A 590 1.14 -12.63 10.96
C GLY A 590 1.34 -13.54 9.75
N LEU A 591 0.21 -13.97 9.19
CA LEU A 591 0.15 -14.90 8.06
C LEU A 591 -0.31 -14.18 6.79
N TYR A 592 0.53 -14.20 5.77
CA TYR A 592 0.32 -13.60 4.46
C TYR A 592 -0.35 -14.59 3.52
N PRO A 593 -1.46 -14.20 2.87
CA PRO A 593 -2.00 -14.90 1.72
C PRO A 593 -0.97 -15.07 0.61
N VAL A 594 -0.82 -16.31 0.13
CA VAL A 594 -0.01 -16.64 -1.03
C VAL A 594 -0.81 -17.51 -2.00
N VAL A 595 -0.71 -17.20 -3.28
CA VAL A 595 -1.17 -18.07 -4.38
C VAL A 595 0.05 -18.59 -5.12
N ILE A 596 0.10 -19.89 -5.37
CA ILE A 596 1.21 -20.55 -6.05
C ILE A 596 0.69 -21.05 -7.39
N ALA A 597 1.15 -20.44 -8.48
CA ALA A 597 0.99 -20.98 -9.83
C ALA A 597 2.01 -22.09 -10.05
N PRO A 598 1.60 -23.35 -10.28
CA PRO A 598 2.52 -24.37 -10.73
C PRO A 598 2.95 -24.11 -12.18
N PRO A 599 4.01 -24.78 -12.66
CA PRO A 599 4.46 -24.67 -14.04
C PRO A 599 3.31 -24.79 -15.05
N ASN A 600 3.35 -23.96 -16.09
CA ASN A 600 2.33 -23.86 -17.15
C ASN A 600 1.01 -23.19 -16.77
N VAL A 601 0.75 -22.88 -15.49
CA VAL A 601 -0.48 -22.19 -15.08
C VAL A 601 -0.28 -20.68 -15.17
N ASN A 602 -0.49 -20.14 -16.36
CA ASN A 602 -0.25 -18.73 -16.65
C ASN A 602 -1.44 -17.81 -16.34
N ARG A 603 -2.56 -18.36 -15.85
CA ARG A 603 -3.79 -17.60 -15.61
C ARG A 603 -4.42 -17.96 -14.27
N ILE A 604 -4.68 -16.97 -13.44
CA ILE A 604 -5.34 -17.14 -12.13
C ILE A 604 -6.46 -16.13 -12.02
N ARG A 605 -7.66 -16.58 -11.63
CA ARG A 605 -8.73 -15.65 -11.24
C ARG A 605 -8.80 -15.57 -9.73
N MET A 606 -8.70 -14.37 -9.19
CA MET A 606 -8.87 -14.16 -7.75
C MET A 606 -10.12 -13.33 -7.53
N ASP A 607 -10.97 -13.78 -6.61
CA ASP A 607 -12.13 -13.00 -6.20
C ASP A 607 -11.80 -12.30 -4.90
N PHE A 608 -11.37 -11.04 -5.01
CA PHE A 608 -11.09 -10.17 -3.87
C PHE A 608 -12.38 -9.70 -3.19
N SER A 609 -13.33 -10.60 -2.94
CA SER A 609 -14.29 -10.37 -1.87
C SER A 609 -13.54 -10.67 -0.58
N ALA A 610 -13.10 -9.63 0.13
CA ALA A 610 -12.82 -9.73 1.55
C ALA A 610 -14.16 -10.00 2.27
N THR A 611 -14.72 -11.18 2.04
CA THR A 611 -15.89 -11.65 2.74
C THR A 611 -15.40 -11.99 4.13
N ARG A 612 -15.83 -11.19 5.12
CA ARG A 612 -15.83 -11.66 6.48
C ARG A 612 -16.71 -12.89 6.47
N ILE A 613 -16.11 -14.08 6.48
CA ILE A 613 -16.86 -15.28 6.82
C ILE A 613 -17.35 -15.00 8.22
N SER A 614 -18.64 -14.68 8.29
CA SER A 614 -19.23 -14.25 9.54
C SER A 614 -19.03 -15.40 10.51
N THR A 615 -18.76 -15.09 11.76
CA THR A 615 -18.57 -16.05 12.85
C THR A 615 -19.75 -17.02 13.03
N GLN A 616 -20.78 -17.00 12.18
CA GLN A 616 -21.87 -17.95 12.14
C GLN A 616 -21.42 -19.39 11.82
N ASP A 617 -20.31 -19.58 11.11
CA ASP A 617 -19.79 -20.94 10.82
C ASP A 617 -19.10 -21.59 12.03
N PHE A 618 -18.76 -20.79 13.06
CA PHE A 618 -18.14 -21.28 14.29
C PHE A 618 -18.90 -20.75 15.51
N THR A 619 -19.64 -21.63 16.19
CA THR A 619 -20.24 -21.23 17.47
C THR A 619 -19.15 -20.93 18.49
N PRO A 620 -19.39 -20.02 19.46
CA PRO A 620 -18.45 -19.78 20.55
C PRO A 620 -18.01 -21.07 21.26
N GLU A 621 -18.90 -22.05 21.39
CA GLU A 621 -18.62 -23.38 21.95
C GLU A 621 -17.66 -24.18 21.08
N GLN A 622 -17.85 -24.18 19.75
CA GLN A 622 -16.91 -24.84 18.82
C GLN A 622 -15.52 -24.22 18.91
N ILE A 623 -15.43 -22.89 18.94
CA ILE A 623 -14.14 -22.17 19.11
C ILE A 623 -13.50 -22.60 20.42
N LYS A 624 -14.27 -22.62 21.52
CA LYS A 624 -13.77 -23.02 22.84
C LYS A 624 -13.28 -24.47 22.86
N THR A 625 -14.00 -25.40 22.24
CA THR A 625 -13.60 -26.81 22.14
C THR A 625 -12.32 -26.97 21.32
N ILE A 626 -12.26 -26.35 20.13
CA ILE A 626 -11.07 -26.40 19.24
C ILE A 626 -9.83 -25.87 19.98
N LEU A 627 -9.96 -24.77 20.73
CA LEU A 627 -8.85 -24.20 21.50
C LEU A 627 -8.48 -25.05 22.72
N ALA A 628 -9.45 -25.67 23.40
CA ALA A 628 -9.17 -26.55 24.53
C ALA A 628 -8.37 -27.78 24.08
N ASP A 629 -8.77 -28.40 22.98
CA ASP A 629 -8.08 -29.55 22.39
C ASP A 629 -6.65 -29.17 21.97
N ALA A 630 -6.48 -28.02 21.32
CA ALA A 630 -5.16 -27.52 20.95
C ALA A 630 -4.26 -27.26 22.16
N LYS A 631 -4.79 -26.64 23.22
CA LYS A 631 -4.03 -26.41 24.47
C LYS A 631 -3.59 -27.71 25.12
N GLN A 632 -4.46 -28.71 25.17
CA GLN A 632 -4.11 -30.05 25.67
C GLN A 632 -2.97 -30.69 24.85
N GLN A 633 -3.03 -30.56 23.52
CA GLN A 633 -1.97 -31.08 22.64
C GLN A 633 -0.64 -30.32 22.81
N ILE A 634 -0.69 -29.00 23.02
CA ILE A 634 0.49 -28.18 23.31
C ILE A 634 1.12 -28.59 24.64
N GLU A 635 0.33 -28.78 25.69
CA GLU A 635 0.82 -29.26 26.99
C GLU A 635 1.46 -30.64 26.87
N ALA A 636 0.83 -31.55 26.10
CA ALA A 636 1.38 -32.87 25.82
C ALA A 636 2.70 -32.80 25.02
N GLU A 637 2.85 -31.84 24.09
CA GLU A 637 4.09 -31.60 23.35
C GLU A 637 5.21 -31.08 24.27
N GLN A 638 4.89 -30.14 25.18
CA GLN A 638 5.84 -29.58 26.14
C GLN A 638 6.30 -30.58 27.20
N GLN A 639 5.43 -31.53 27.58
CA GLN A 639 5.78 -32.59 28.54
C GLN A 639 6.62 -33.72 27.93
N ARG A 640 6.71 -33.82 26.59
CA ARG A 640 7.60 -34.81 25.97
C ARG A 640 9.04 -34.46 26.34
N PRO A 641 9.76 -35.34 27.06
CA PRO A 641 11.15 -35.08 27.38
C PRO A 641 11.88 -34.83 26.08
N THR A 642 12.53 -33.67 25.97
CA THR A 642 13.49 -33.38 24.90
C THR A 642 14.62 -34.37 25.06
N LYS A 643 14.45 -35.56 24.49
CA LYS A 643 15.54 -36.52 24.31
C LYS A 643 16.58 -35.77 23.49
N LYS A 644 17.61 -35.25 24.18
CA LYS A 644 18.88 -34.84 23.58
C LYS A 644 19.38 -36.06 22.85
N SER A 645 19.03 -36.16 21.57
CA SER A 645 19.46 -37.26 20.73
C SER A 645 20.86 -36.90 20.26
N ASP A 646 21.82 -37.69 20.71
CA ASP A 646 23.01 -37.98 19.93
C ASP A 646 22.51 -38.46 18.55
N PHE A 647 22.50 -37.56 17.56
CA PHE A 647 22.02 -37.82 16.21
C PHE A 647 23.00 -38.78 15.51
N LYS A 648 22.82 -40.09 15.74
CA LYS A 648 23.22 -41.13 14.80
C LYS A 648 21.97 -41.70 14.14
N THR A 649 21.71 -41.19 12.94
CA THR A 649 21.02 -41.85 11.82
C THR A 649 19.97 -42.93 12.16
N GLU A 650 18.81 -42.54 12.64
CA GLU A 650 17.59 -43.38 12.55
C GLU A 650 16.56 -42.76 11.61
N LYS A 651 16.03 -43.60 10.71
CA LYS A 651 15.07 -43.25 9.66
C LYS A 651 13.79 -42.66 10.25
N LYS A 652 13.38 -41.50 9.74
CA LYS A 652 12.11 -40.80 10.05
C LYS A 652 10.91 -41.73 9.79
N ASN A 653 10.23 -42.16 10.85
CA ASN A 653 8.81 -42.52 10.78
C ASN A 653 8.00 -41.26 11.12
N SER A 654 7.30 -40.70 10.13
CA SER A 654 6.40 -39.56 10.30
C SER A 654 5.15 -39.99 11.06
N ILE A 655 4.90 -39.39 12.22
CA ILE A 655 3.63 -39.52 12.96
C ILE A 655 2.63 -38.56 12.32
N GLN A 656 1.54 -39.08 11.75
CA GLN A 656 0.41 -38.27 11.29
C GLN A 656 -0.42 -37.78 12.50
N PRO A 657 -0.84 -36.49 12.53
CA PRO A 657 -1.76 -36.01 13.55
C PRO A 657 -3.18 -36.58 13.36
N ASN A 658 -3.85 -36.90 14.47
CA ASN A 658 -5.26 -37.33 14.49
C ASN A 658 -6.17 -36.15 14.11
N ASN A 659 -6.57 -36.07 12.83
CA ASN A 659 -7.60 -35.15 12.35
C ASN A 659 -8.95 -35.86 12.25
N ASN A 660 -9.65 -36.02 13.38
CA ASN A 660 -11.05 -36.43 13.37
C ASN A 660 -11.93 -35.18 13.29
N LEU A 661 -12.04 -34.57 12.10
CA LEU A 661 -13.20 -33.80 11.61
C LEU A 661 -12.92 -33.29 10.18
N LEU A 662 -13.60 -33.93 9.22
CA LEU A 662 -13.79 -33.62 7.79
C LEU A 662 -12.58 -33.73 6.82
N ILE A 663 -12.75 -34.67 5.88
CA ILE A 663 -11.99 -35.02 4.65
C ILE A 663 -10.52 -35.44 4.85
N ASN A 664 -10.32 -36.77 4.87
CA ASN A 664 -9.01 -37.42 4.87
C ASN A 664 -8.29 -37.22 3.52
N GLY A 665 -7.30 -36.32 3.47
CA GLY A 665 -6.33 -36.20 2.37
C GLY A 665 -4.90 -36.39 2.88
N HIS A 666 -4.15 -37.32 2.30
CA HIS A 666 -2.75 -37.58 2.63
C HIS A 666 -1.83 -36.45 2.14
N HIS A 667 -0.97 -35.93 3.02
CA HIS A 667 0.11 -34.99 2.68
C HIS A 667 1.35 -35.73 2.14
N SER A 668 1.92 -35.25 1.04
CA SER A 668 3.27 -35.63 0.55
C SER A 668 4.17 -34.39 0.46
N ASP A 669 5.28 -34.40 1.19
CA ASP A 669 6.34 -33.39 1.11
C ASP A 669 7.40 -33.82 0.07
N MET A 670 7.63 -33.01 -0.96
CA MET A 670 8.80 -33.13 -1.85
C MET A 670 9.64 -31.86 -1.77
N ASN A 671 10.90 -32.01 -1.34
CA ASN A 671 11.96 -31.02 -1.46
C ASN A 671 12.91 -31.48 -2.57
N SER A 672 13.11 -30.68 -3.62
CA SER A 672 14.25 -30.83 -4.52
C SER A 672 14.69 -29.47 -5.07
N THR A 673 15.93 -29.10 -4.77
CA THR A 673 16.67 -27.98 -5.36
C THR A 673 17.63 -28.52 -6.43
N THR A 674 17.57 -27.99 -7.66
CA THR A 674 18.63 -28.18 -8.66
C THR A 674 18.80 -26.91 -9.52
N ASN A 675 20.01 -26.39 -9.55
CA ASN A 675 20.51 -25.33 -10.44
C ASN A 675 21.03 -25.94 -11.75
N TYR A 676 20.72 -25.38 -12.93
CA TYR A 676 21.62 -25.41 -14.11
C TYR A 676 21.28 -24.31 -15.13
N HIS A 677 22.34 -23.78 -15.75
CA HIS A 677 22.36 -22.74 -16.81
C HIS A 677 22.05 -23.31 -18.21
N SER A 678 21.40 -22.52 -19.07
CA SER A 678 21.96 -22.14 -20.40
C SER A 678 20.99 -21.30 -21.23
N GLU A 679 21.57 -20.53 -22.14
CA GLU A 679 21.03 -19.51 -23.04
C GLU A 679 20.31 -20.09 -24.26
N SER A 680 19.36 -19.34 -24.85
CA SER A 680 19.35 -19.02 -26.29
C SER A 680 18.13 -18.18 -26.74
N ASN A 681 18.39 -17.37 -27.76
CA ASN A 681 17.56 -16.36 -28.42
C ASN A 681 16.46 -16.93 -29.35
N VAL A 682 15.25 -16.34 -29.35
CA VAL A 682 14.36 -16.23 -30.54
C VAL A 682 13.32 -15.07 -30.35
N PRO A 683 12.52 -14.64 -31.35
CA PRO A 683 12.45 -13.25 -31.81
C PRO A 683 11.16 -12.50 -31.44
N ALA A 684 11.18 -11.19 -31.63
CA ALA A 684 10.12 -10.26 -31.28
C ALA A 684 8.81 -10.45 -32.10
N THR A 685 7.69 -10.60 -31.40
CA THR A 685 6.33 -10.43 -31.94
C THR A 685 5.63 -9.23 -31.32
N LYS A 686 5.09 -8.38 -32.19
CA LYS A 686 4.40 -7.11 -31.91
C LYS A 686 2.98 -7.36 -31.35
N SER A 687 2.60 -6.67 -30.26
CA SER A 687 1.30 -5.96 -30.14
C SER A 687 1.03 -5.32 -28.76
N ALA A 688 0.57 -4.06 -28.82
CA ALA A 688 -0.35 -3.32 -27.94
C ALA A 688 0.05 -2.98 -26.48
N ALA A 689 0.64 -1.79 -26.32
CA ALA A 689 -0.02 -0.59 -25.77
C ALA A 689 -0.72 -0.66 -24.39
N CYS A 690 0.00 -0.27 -23.34
CA CYS A 690 -0.56 0.25 -22.10
C CYS A 690 -0.25 1.76 -22.06
N ILE A 691 -1.25 2.61 -21.88
CA ILE A 691 -1.05 4.03 -21.63
C ILE A 691 -0.71 4.15 -20.14
N ILE A 692 0.53 4.53 -19.86
CA ILE A 692 0.97 4.94 -18.52
C ILE A 692 0.92 6.46 -18.52
N LEU A 693 0.18 7.03 -17.57
CA LEU A 693 0.38 8.39 -17.09
C LEU A 693 1.29 8.33 -15.87
#